data_AF-A0A956HLY3-F1
#
_entry.id   AF-A0A956HLY3-F1
#
_cell.length_a   1.000
_cell.length_b   1.000
_cell.length_c   1.000
_cell.angle_alpha   90.00
_cell.angle_beta   90.00
_cell.angle_gamma   90.00
#
_symmetry.space_group_name_H-M   'P 1'
#
loop_
_entity.id
_entity.type
_entity.pdbx_description
1 polymer ?
#
loop_
_entity_poly.entity_id
_entity_poly.type
_entity_poly.pdbx_seq_one_letter_code
_entity_poly.pdbx_strand_id
1 'polypeptide(L)'
;MARSLTRLAALACVALASTSARAYPDDGEGRSLLRDLDHPYTDVAGEADATSVVINPAKLGMLRGLSATGELVAQDARPLRRGTGFGLFLAYPVALRRLLGPTPLFTLGLGYQYLFPWAAFAYEDGGDGRTTDLGYHKVSLALSVPLTRWIPGLSLGLTYHRLWSLRDPYAQVGQLDVGVSYWVSRHVALGLVGRGINMPASGDPEGRTSATPVPVVRQVAEIDPELAIRPLGTPALELGLGARVMPYNTAPRFTAYPVQPRARLLAGVRGVRVYVEAEGYRHMLGDVTEEAVDRWALRVHAGVALDLGNFGITGGPTFGTVAPAVQGVSLRVRGSLERYRGLALRPREVLELSVRGVDDDAELLELLQRFEERARGVILLDARGLALGWAQIEELRAAIGRFRTRGGKVVVYLRGANLQTMFLAAAADRILAHPHGRLATVGLNLEVFYFADLLGRLGARPEFVRIAEYKGRPEQLHQMAPSAEVRSQRALLLEDLWRHVVGAIAVDRKVAPAAVTGWIDAAPHSADDALRRGMIDGIAQPDALEEALEAWLDRPVKLRAPKDPTHLHDYGKRPAIAVLHVHGVLRSGKSLYIPLLDRHLTGDRTVVPVIEKLARDRTVKAVVVRIDSIGGSVACAEAITRALEQLADKKPVIVSMGDDAASGGYYIATAGETIFTDMTTRTGSIGVFLAKVDLSGVLEKFGVAVDAVRMGQNAGLYSWWKPYSDSELAAATRGIQASYDTFVERVAESRGLTPQAVDALARGRVWSGSRALERGLADRPGGLVDAIEFARARVQLSARRSEVRVYPDAPGLLDQLGGLFGVSMEMSGESGHTGGPPTDARELAAAAARARLGPLLDVLQRLPAVFWLSASAEPLALATEQIAIE
;
A
#
# COMPACT_ATOMS: atom_id res chain seq x y z
N MET A 1 22.22 -27.53 45.90
CA MET A 1 21.08 -27.93 45.05
C MET A 1 19.72 -27.55 45.65
N ALA A 2 19.38 -27.95 46.88
CA ALA A 2 18.08 -27.63 47.50
C ALA A 2 17.78 -26.12 47.61
N ARG A 3 18.74 -25.28 48.04
CA ARG A 3 18.59 -23.81 48.12
C ARG A 3 18.49 -23.10 46.76
N SER A 4 18.93 -23.74 45.69
CA SER A 4 18.85 -23.22 44.31
C SER A 4 17.49 -23.52 43.67
N LEU A 5 16.90 -24.68 44.02
CA LEU A 5 15.54 -25.08 43.63
C LEU A 5 14.47 -24.24 44.34
N THR A 6 14.69 -23.85 45.60
CA THR A 6 13.76 -22.95 46.32
C THR A 6 13.74 -21.52 45.76
N ARG A 7 14.88 -21.04 45.24
CA ARG A 7 14.95 -19.71 44.58
C ARG A 7 14.33 -19.72 43.18
N LEU A 8 14.39 -20.84 42.45
CA LEU A 8 13.68 -21.00 41.17
C LEU A 8 12.16 -21.11 41.36
N ALA A 9 11.71 -21.81 42.40
CA ALA A 9 10.29 -21.90 42.76
C ALA A 9 9.74 -20.55 43.27
N ALA A 10 10.54 -19.77 43.98
CA ALA A 10 10.18 -18.41 44.40
C ALA A 10 10.11 -17.42 43.22
N LEU A 11 10.99 -17.54 42.22
CA LEU A 11 10.90 -16.76 40.98
C LEU A 11 9.64 -17.12 40.16
N ALA A 12 9.25 -18.39 40.13
CA ALA A 12 8.03 -18.85 39.48
C ALA A 12 6.75 -18.34 40.20
N CYS A 13 6.78 -18.23 41.53
CA CYS A 13 5.65 -17.69 42.29
C CYS A 13 5.53 -16.16 42.19
N VAL A 14 6.64 -15.42 42.07
CA VAL A 14 6.62 -13.97 41.83
C VAL A 14 6.13 -13.63 40.41
N ALA A 15 6.36 -14.50 39.43
CA ALA A 15 5.78 -14.37 38.09
C ALA A 15 4.28 -14.72 38.02
N LEU A 16 3.75 -15.48 38.98
CA LEU A 16 2.33 -15.83 39.06
C LEU A 16 1.48 -14.79 39.81
N ALA A 17 2.10 -13.89 40.58
CA ALA A 17 1.41 -12.90 41.42
C ALA A 17 1.18 -11.52 40.75
N SER A 18 1.58 -11.32 39.49
CA SER A 18 1.38 -10.04 38.76
C SER A 18 0.31 -10.11 37.65
N THR A 19 -0.69 -10.99 37.77
CA THR A 19 -1.84 -11.04 36.85
C THR A 19 -2.96 -10.08 37.26
N SER A 20 -2.64 -8.79 37.28
CA SER A 20 -3.64 -7.73 37.16
C SER A 20 -3.20 -6.73 36.10
N ALA A 21 -3.25 -7.13 34.82
CA ALA A 21 -3.15 -6.18 33.71
C ALA A 21 -3.70 -6.78 32.42
N ARG A 22 -4.90 -6.30 32.07
CA ARG A 22 -5.37 -5.99 30.71
C ARG A 22 -5.15 -7.06 29.64
N ALA A 23 -6.23 -7.77 29.35
CA ALA A 23 -6.49 -8.25 28.00
C ALA A 23 -6.23 -7.13 26.99
N TYR A 24 -5.30 -7.38 26.06
CA TYR A 24 -5.17 -6.58 24.85
C TYR A 24 -6.50 -6.67 24.08
N PRO A 25 -7.14 -5.55 23.72
CA PRO A 25 -8.36 -5.55 22.93
C PRO A 25 -8.02 -5.70 21.44
N ASP A 26 -8.76 -6.60 20.77
CA ASP A 26 -8.88 -6.79 19.32
C ASP A 26 -7.71 -7.37 18.49
N ASP A 27 -7.37 -8.64 18.79
CA ASP A 27 -6.91 -9.61 17.78
C ASP A 27 -8.12 -10.20 17.02
N GLY A 28 -8.99 -9.33 16.47
CA GLY A 28 -10.29 -9.65 15.86
C GLY A 28 -10.26 -10.55 14.62
N GLU A 29 -9.92 -11.82 14.81
CA GLU A 29 -10.51 -13.03 14.23
C GLU A 29 -9.75 -14.21 14.86
N GLY A 30 -10.51 -15.18 15.40
CA GLY A 30 -9.97 -16.29 16.17
C GLY A 30 -8.69 -16.88 15.58
N ARG A 31 -7.57 -16.70 16.28
CA ARG A 31 -6.37 -17.52 16.07
C ARG A 31 -6.81 -18.97 16.24
N SER A 32 -7.03 -19.64 15.11
CA SER A 32 -7.47 -21.03 15.09
C SER A 32 -6.49 -21.87 15.92
N LEU A 33 -7.01 -22.71 16.83
CA LEU A 33 -6.25 -23.74 17.55
C LEU A 33 -5.27 -24.49 16.63
N LEU A 34 -5.68 -24.68 15.37
CA LEU A 34 -4.92 -25.36 14.32
C LEU A 34 -3.63 -24.65 13.85
N ARG A 35 -3.43 -23.36 14.12
CA ARG A 35 -2.30 -22.58 13.56
C ARG A 35 -0.97 -22.82 14.30
N ASP A 36 -1.04 -23.46 15.47
CA ASP A 36 0.10 -23.71 16.38
C ASP A 36 0.47 -25.21 16.48
N LEU A 37 0.06 -26.07 15.52
CA LEU A 37 0.03 -27.54 15.69
C LEU A 37 1.11 -28.34 14.94
N ASP A 38 1.94 -27.72 14.11
CA ASP A 38 2.72 -28.44 13.10
C ASP A 38 4.17 -28.70 13.49
N HIS A 39 4.37 -29.60 14.44
CA HIS A 39 5.71 -30.05 14.84
C HIS A 39 5.84 -31.57 14.79
N PRO A 40 6.76 -32.10 13.97
CA PRO A 40 6.92 -33.55 13.83
C PRO A 40 7.56 -34.18 15.08
N TYR A 41 8.24 -33.40 15.93
CA TYR A 41 8.83 -33.90 17.18
C TYR A 41 7.92 -33.79 18.40
N THR A 42 6.80 -33.06 18.34
CA THR A 42 6.03 -32.77 19.55
C THR A 42 4.61 -33.34 19.57
N ASP A 43 4.50 -34.55 20.13
CA ASP A 43 4.02 -34.76 21.50
C ASP A 43 2.53 -34.72 21.84
N VAL A 44 1.88 -35.73 21.28
CA VAL A 44 0.70 -36.28 21.93
C VAL A 44 0.74 -37.81 21.67
N ALA A 45 1.90 -38.43 21.89
CA ALA A 45 2.34 -39.78 21.50
C ALA A 45 3.02 -39.93 20.12
N GLY A 46 4.11 -39.19 19.87
CA GLY A 46 5.10 -39.50 18.81
C GLY A 46 6.34 -40.22 19.39
N GLU A 47 7.31 -40.69 18.59
CA GLU A 47 8.60 -41.22 19.08
C GLU A 47 9.78 -40.37 18.61
N ALA A 48 10.86 -40.32 19.40
CA ALA A 48 12.11 -39.62 19.09
C ALA A 48 13.24 -40.52 18.55
N ASP A 49 12.98 -41.81 18.32
CA ASP A 49 14.00 -42.83 18.04
C ASP A 49 14.02 -43.29 16.57
N ALA A 50 14.77 -44.34 16.23
CA ALA A 50 14.89 -44.79 14.84
C ALA A 50 13.59 -45.30 14.18
N THR A 51 12.50 -45.51 14.92
CA THR A 51 11.19 -45.89 14.36
C THR A 51 10.32 -44.68 13.98
N SER A 52 10.87 -43.47 14.13
CA SER A 52 10.29 -42.12 14.20
C SER A 52 9.40 -41.60 13.07
N VAL A 53 9.13 -42.35 12.00
CA VAL A 53 8.08 -41.92 11.04
C VAL A 53 6.65 -42.27 11.51
N VAL A 54 6.50 -42.81 12.74
CA VAL A 54 5.20 -43.03 13.37
C VAL A 54 4.66 -41.70 13.95
N ILE A 55 3.85 -41.02 13.14
CA ILE A 55 3.05 -39.86 13.55
C ILE A 55 1.80 -40.39 14.25
N ASN A 56 1.41 -39.79 15.40
CA ASN A 56 0.07 -40.01 15.96
C ASN A 56 -0.94 -39.76 14.83
N PRO A 57 -1.67 -40.79 14.36
CA PRO A 57 -2.43 -40.66 13.13
C PRO A 57 -3.50 -39.58 13.23
N ALA A 58 -4.06 -39.33 14.42
CA ALA A 58 -5.03 -38.26 14.63
C ALA A 58 -4.48 -36.86 14.32
N LYS A 59 -3.17 -36.64 14.41
CA LYS A 59 -2.57 -35.33 14.12
C LYS A 59 -2.63 -34.98 12.64
N LEU A 60 -2.73 -35.95 11.75
CA LEU A 60 -2.79 -35.68 10.31
C LEU A 60 -4.04 -34.87 9.95
N GLY A 61 -5.15 -35.04 10.69
CA GLY A 61 -6.37 -34.25 10.52
C GLY A 61 -6.20 -32.76 10.84
N MET A 62 -5.10 -32.38 11.50
CA MET A 62 -4.80 -30.99 11.85
C MET A 62 -3.99 -30.27 10.75
N LEU A 63 -3.44 -31.00 9.77
CA LEU A 63 -2.69 -30.43 8.64
C LEU A 63 -3.61 -29.62 7.72
N ARG A 64 -3.14 -28.47 7.21
CA ARG A 64 -3.93 -27.63 6.28
C ARG A 64 -3.39 -27.61 4.86
N GLY A 65 -2.17 -28.11 4.66
CA GLY A 65 -1.55 -28.28 3.35
C GLY A 65 -0.84 -29.62 3.21
N LEU A 66 -0.47 -29.95 1.96
CA LEU A 66 0.40 -31.09 1.67
C LEU A 66 1.69 -30.97 2.50
N SER A 67 2.08 -32.06 3.14
CA SER A 67 3.28 -32.13 3.99
C SER A 67 4.06 -33.39 3.68
N ALA A 68 5.38 -33.25 3.57
CA ALA A 68 6.33 -34.34 3.38
C ALA A 68 7.41 -34.27 4.45
N THR A 69 7.73 -35.40 5.07
CA THR A 69 8.77 -35.52 6.10
C THR A 69 9.71 -36.65 5.73
N GLY A 70 11.01 -36.38 5.76
CA GLY A 70 12.05 -37.38 5.63
C GLY A 70 12.89 -37.42 6.89
N GLU A 71 13.34 -38.61 7.27
CA GLU A 71 14.04 -38.84 8.52
C GLU A 71 15.15 -39.87 8.36
N LEU A 72 16.27 -39.59 9.03
CA LEU A 72 17.45 -40.41 9.14
C LEU A 72 17.77 -40.55 10.61
N VAL A 73 17.93 -41.79 11.08
CA VAL A 73 18.33 -42.05 12.46
C VAL A 73 19.41 -43.10 12.48
N ALA A 74 20.45 -42.84 13.25
CA ALA A 74 21.48 -43.81 13.60
C ALA A 74 21.46 -44.02 15.12
N GLN A 75 21.29 -45.25 15.58
CA GLN A 75 21.19 -45.55 17.02
C GLN A 75 21.81 -46.92 17.35
N ASP A 76 22.45 -47.01 18.53
CA ASP A 76 23.00 -48.25 19.09
C ASP A 76 21.88 -49.20 19.52
N ALA A 77 21.90 -50.42 19.00
CA ALA A 77 20.86 -51.43 19.18
C ALA A 77 20.91 -52.18 20.53
N ARG A 78 22.03 -52.08 21.27
CA ARG A 78 22.32 -52.90 22.47
C ARG A 78 21.24 -52.84 23.56
N PRO A 79 20.60 -51.70 23.87
CA PRO A 79 19.61 -51.68 24.95
C PRO A 79 18.21 -52.17 24.57
N LEU A 80 17.79 -52.09 23.29
CA LEU A 80 16.35 -51.99 22.98
C LEU A 80 15.86 -52.56 21.63
N ARG A 81 16.67 -53.31 20.88
CA ARG A 81 16.31 -53.76 19.50
C ARG A 81 15.84 -52.61 18.58
N ARG A 82 16.42 -51.42 18.73
CA ARG A 82 16.13 -50.23 17.91
C ARG A 82 17.32 -50.02 16.95
N GLY A 83 17.05 -49.90 15.66
CA GLY A 83 18.07 -49.96 14.60
C GLY A 83 18.55 -48.59 14.13
N THR A 84 19.34 -48.59 13.06
CA THR A 84 19.62 -47.45 12.20
C THR A 84 18.71 -47.54 10.98
N GLY A 85 18.31 -46.42 10.41
CA GLY A 85 17.43 -46.45 9.24
C GLY A 85 17.01 -45.09 8.72
N PHE A 86 16.12 -45.15 7.74
CA PHE A 86 15.50 -43.97 7.16
C PHE A 86 14.02 -44.17 6.95
N GLY A 87 13.28 -43.07 6.90
CA GLY A 87 11.89 -43.10 6.50
C GLY A 87 11.42 -41.83 5.80
N LEU A 88 10.35 -42.00 5.04
CA LEU A 88 9.68 -40.96 4.28
C LEU A 88 8.19 -41.03 4.58
N PHE A 89 7.56 -39.87 4.74
CA PHE A 89 6.12 -39.75 4.95
C PHE A 89 5.55 -38.62 4.14
N LEU A 90 4.41 -38.87 3.53
CA LEU A 90 3.64 -37.89 2.79
C LEU A 90 2.23 -37.83 3.38
N ALA A 91 1.72 -36.63 3.61
CA ALA A 91 0.35 -36.41 4.07
C ALA A 91 -0.36 -35.40 3.18
N TYR A 92 -1.57 -35.75 2.75
CA TYR A 92 -2.41 -34.94 1.89
C TYR A 92 -3.78 -34.69 2.54
N PRO A 93 -4.08 -33.46 2.99
CA PRO A 93 -5.38 -33.10 3.52
C PRO A 93 -6.38 -32.89 2.37
N VAL A 94 -7.45 -33.70 2.36
CA VAL A 94 -8.51 -33.61 1.36
C VAL A 94 -9.58 -32.64 1.86
N ALA A 95 -9.68 -31.46 1.22
CA ALA A 95 -10.62 -30.42 1.61
C ALA A 95 -11.57 -30.01 0.46
N LEU A 96 -12.87 -29.98 0.73
CA LEU A 96 -13.89 -29.41 -0.17
C LEU A 96 -14.06 -27.92 0.13
N ARG A 97 -13.07 -27.10 -0.25
CA ARG A 97 -12.98 -25.67 0.12
C ARG A 97 -14.21 -24.84 -0.26
N ARG A 98 -14.88 -25.17 -1.36
CA ARG A 98 -16.08 -24.45 -1.83
C ARG A 98 -17.33 -24.73 -1.00
N LEU A 99 -17.40 -25.88 -0.33
CA LEU A 99 -18.63 -26.35 0.31
C LEU A 99 -18.53 -26.36 1.84
N LEU A 100 -17.32 -26.58 2.38
CA LEU A 100 -17.14 -26.88 3.80
C LEU A 100 -16.02 -26.05 4.47
N GLY A 101 -15.61 -24.94 3.86
CA GLY A 101 -14.61 -24.04 4.41
C GLY A 101 -13.17 -24.62 4.40
N PRO A 102 -12.25 -24.04 5.19
CA PRO A 102 -10.82 -24.37 5.13
C PRO A 102 -10.42 -25.67 5.85
N THR A 103 -11.30 -26.26 6.68
CA THR A 103 -11.03 -27.51 7.39
C THR A 103 -11.09 -28.72 6.46
N PRO A 104 -10.06 -29.61 6.44
CA PRO A 104 -10.12 -30.82 5.64
C PRO A 104 -11.24 -31.74 6.11
N LEU A 105 -11.76 -32.55 5.18
CA LEU A 105 -12.75 -33.59 5.47
C LEU A 105 -12.07 -34.80 6.11
N PHE A 106 -10.91 -35.18 5.58
CA PHE A 106 -10.00 -36.17 6.12
C PHE A 106 -8.59 -35.93 5.55
N THR A 107 -7.59 -36.53 6.16
CA THR A 107 -6.20 -36.51 5.68
C THR A 107 -5.73 -37.92 5.40
N LEU A 108 -5.10 -38.13 4.24
CA LEU A 108 -4.46 -39.39 3.87
C LEU A 108 -2.96 -39.28 4.10
N GLY A 109 -2.36 -40.33 4.64
CA GLY A 109 -0.92 -40.45 4.83
C GLY A 109 -0.36 -41.70 4.18
N LEU A 110 0.84 -41.58 3.59
CA LEU A 110 1.62 -42.69 3.04
C LEU A 110 3.04 -42.60 3.61
N GLY A 111 3.48 -43.68 4.25
CA GLY A 111 4.81 -43.77 4.86
C GLY A 111 5.58 -44.98 4.36
N TYR A 112 6.89 -44.84 4.24
CA TYR A 112 7.83 -45.93 4.00
C TYR A 112 9.01 -45.77 4.97
N GLN A 113 9.41 -46.86 5.61
CA GLN A 113 10.58 -46.93 6.47
C GLN A 113 11.41 -48.16 6.13
N TYR A 114 12.73 -48.03 6.25
CA TYR A 114 13.67 -49.14 6.23
C TYR A 114 14.54 -49.08 7.49
N LEU A 115 14.55 -50.17 8.26
CA LEU A 115 15.21 -50.25 9.56
C LEU A 115 16.11 -51.48 9.58
N PHE A 116 17.34 -51.31 10.06
CA PHE A 116 18.30 -52.40 10.22
C PHE A 116 19.13 -52.21 11.51
N PRO A 117 19.44 -53.26 12.27
CA PRO A 117 20.31 -53.12 13.43
C PRO A 117 21.74 -52.82 13.00
N TRP A 118 22.42 -51.94 13.74
CA TRP A 118 23.83 -51.62 13.49
C TRP A 118 24.71 -52.87 13.68
N ALA A 119 25.56 -53.14 12.70
CA ALA A 119 26.44 -54.29 12.64
C ALA A 119 27.55 -54.22 13.71
N ALA A 120 27.36 -54.93 14.82
CA ALA A 120 28.44 -55.36 15.71
C ALA A 120 28.21 -56.75 16.34
N PHE A 121 27.07 -57.39 16.10
CA PHE A 121 26.79 -58.75 16.55
C PHE A 121 26.18 -59.55 15.41
N ALA A 122 27.04 -60.00 14.49
CA ALA A 122 26.85 -61.33 13.95
C ALA A 122 27.03 -62.29 15.13
N TYR A 123 25.95 -62.80 15.70
CA TYR A 123 26.05 -64.03 16.49
C TYR A 123 26.52 -65.10 15.50
N GLU A 124 27.78 -65.52 15.60
CA GLU A 124 28.16 -66.87 15.16
C GLU A 124 27.40 -67.82 16.08
N ASP A 125 26.17 -68.16 15.72
CA ASP A 125 25.52 -69.31 16.30
C ASP A 125 26.29 -70.53 15.80
N GLY A 126 26.87 -71.29 16.72
CA GLY A 126 27.74 -72.41 16.39
C GLY A 126 27.05 -73.38 15.41
N GLY A 127 27.59 -73.48 14.19
CA GLY A 127 27.36 -74.62 13.29
C GLY A 127 26.84 -74.32 11.87
N ASP A 128 26.21 -73.17 11.59
CA ASP A 128 25.78 -72.79 10.24
C ASP A 128 25.96 -71.28 10.07
N GLY A 129 26.93 -70.85 9.25
CA GLY A 129 27.37 -69.46 9.07
C GLY A 129 26.34 -68.50 8.44
N ARG A 130 25.11 -68.48 8.94
CA ARG A 130 24.03 -67.56 8.54
C ARG A 130 24.01 -66.37 9.47
N THR A 131 24.65 -65.28 9.03
CA THR A 131 24.38 -63.94 9.54
C THR A 131 22.90 -63.62 9.32
N THR A 132 22.10 -63.63 10.39
CA THR A 132 20.69 -63.22 10.33
C THR A 132 20.63 -61.70 10.20
N ASP A 133 20.52 -61.25 8.96
CA ASP A 133 20.19 -59.88 8.60
C ASP A 133 18.75 -59.58 9.06
N LEU A 134 18.63 -58.84 10.16
CA LEU A 134 17.38 -58.49 10.85
C LEU A 134 16.73 -57.20 10.31
N GLY A 135 17.11 -56.75 9.11
CA GLY A 135 16.49 -55.60 8.47
C GLY A 135 15.03 -55.85 8.08
N TYR A 136 14.17 -54.85 8.22
CA TYR A 136 12.78 -54.91 7.74
C TYR A 136 12.33 -53.60 7.10
N HIS A 137 11.38 -53.73 6.19
CA HIS A 137 10.68 -52.63 5.55
C HIS A 137 9.30 -52.47 6.21
N LYS A 138 8.86 -51.23 6.37
CA LYS A 138 7.54 -50.89 6.90
C LYS A 138 6.85 -49.89 6.00
N VAL A 139 5.76 -50.30 5.36
CA VAL A 139 4.85 -49.40 4.62
C VAL A 139 3.67 -49.05 5.50
N SER A 140 3.29 -47.77 5.51
CA SER A 140 2.26 -47.22 6.39
C SER A 140 1.20 -46.50 5.56
N LEU A 141 -0.07 -46.82 5.80
CA LEU A 141 -1.21 -46.11 5.23
C LEU A 141 -2.02 -45.51 6.38
N ALA A 142 -2.09 -44.19 6.42
CA ALA A 142 -2.76 -43.46 7.49
C ALA A 142 -4.01 -42.74 6.98
N LEU A 143 -5.04 -42.71 7.81
CA LEU A 143 -6.26 -41.94 7.63
C LEU A 143 -6.53 -41.16 8.90
N SER A 144 -6.84 -39.88 8.78
CA SER A 144 -7.28 -39.07 9.91
C SER A 144 -8.51 -38.26 9.58
N VAL A 145 -9.42 -38.18 10.55
CA VAL A 145 -10.67 -37.45 10.43
C VAL A 145 -10.68 -36.36 11.50
N PRO A 146 -10.52 -35.08 11.12
CA PRO A 146 -10.68 -33.99 12.06
C PRO A 146 -12.16 -33.85 12.43
N LEU A 147 -12.45 -33.97 13.72
CA LEU A 147 -13.79 -33.76 14.27
C LEU A 147 -14.02 -32.31 14.69
N THR A 148 -13.16 -31.39 14.25
CA THR A 148 -13.11 -29.98 14.63
C THR A 148 -14.40 -29.21 14.37
N ARG A 149 -15.25 -29.70 13.46
CA ARG A 149 -16.59 -29.14 13.20
C ARG A 149 -17.59 -29.40 14.32
N TRP A 150 -17.46 -30.54 15.00
CA TRP A 150 -18.35 -30.92 16.10
C TRP A 150 -17.72 -30.59 17.45
N ILE A 151 -16.42 -30.85 17.59
CA ILE A 151 -15.65 -30.61 18.81
C ILE A 151 -14.34 -29.93 18.38
N PRO A 152 -14.19 -28.60 18.58
CA PRO A 152 -12.99 -27.87 18.19
C PRO A 152 -11.71 -28.51 18.75
N GLY A 153 -10.71 -28.68 17.89
CA GLY A 153 -9.41 -29.25 18.29
C GLY A 153 -9.37 -30.78 18.43
N LEU A 154 -10.48 -31.51 18.23
CA LEU A 154 -10.51 -32.97 18.26
C LEU A 154 -10.22 -33.57 16.88
N SER A 155 -9.42 -34.64 16.86
CA SER A 155 -9.22 -35.49 15.68
C SER A 155 -9.00 -36.94 16.08
N LEU A 156 -9.42 -37.82 15.19
CA LEU A 156 -9.19 -39.26 15.26
C LEU A 156 -8.31 -39.68 14.10
N GLY A 157 -7.54 -40.75 14.29
CA GLY A 157 -6.78 -41.31 13.19
C GLY A 157 -6.46 -42.78 13.37
N LEU A 158 -6.16 -43.40 12.25
CA LEU A 158 -5.84 -44.81 12.12
C LEU A 158 -4.68 -44.96 11.14
N THR A 159 -3.69 -45.78 11.47
CA THR A 159 -2.63 -46.18 10.55
C THR A 159 -2.55 -47.69 10.45
N TYR A 160 -2.57 -48.21 9.24
CA TYR A 160 -2.23 -49.60 8.96
C TYR A 160 -0.79 -49.69 8.49
N HIS A 161 -0.03 -50.61 9.08
CA HIS A 161 1.34 -50.88 8.71
C HIS A 161 1.48 -52.30 8.16
N ARG A 162 2.16 -52.42 7.02
CA ARG A 162 2.63 -53.70 6.50
C ARG A 162 4.13 -53.78 6.66
N LEU A 163 4.58 -54.70 7.49
CA LEU A 163 6.00 -55.04 7.57
C LEU A 163 6.30 -56.14 6.55
N TRP A 164 7.49 -56.11 5.98
CA TRP A 164 8.08 -57.27 5.29
C TRP A 164 9.59 -57.32 5.51
N SER A 165 10.13 -58.54 5.61
CA SER A 165 11.55 -58.82 5.49
C SER A 165 11.74 -60.07 4.64
N LEU A 166 12.87 -60.12 3.93
CA LEU A 166 13.29 -61.31 3.18
C LEU A 166 13.93 -62.38 4.08
N ARG A 167 14.36 -61.99 5.29
CA ARG A 167 15.20 -62.81 6.18
C ARG A 167 14.68 -62.87 7.61
N ASP A 168 13.86 -61.91 8.04
CA ASP A 168 13.19 -61.93 9.34
C ASP A 168 11.76 -62.53 9.22
N PRO A 169 11.52 -63.76 9.73
CA PRO A 169 10.20 -64.40 9.68
C PRO A 169 9.15 -63.67 10.54
N TYR A 170 9.56 -62.81 11.48
CA TYR A 170 8.66 -61.99 12.30
C TYR A 170 8.21 -60.71 11.60
N ALA A 171 8.82 -60.36 10.47
CA ALA A 171 8.53 -59.14 9.74
C ALA A 171 7.39 -59.28 8.72
N GLN A 172 6.61 -60.36 8.68
CA GLN A 172 5.50 -60.54 7.72
C GLN A 172 4.13 -60.17 8.32
N VAL A 173 4.07 -59.08 9.08
CA VAL A 173 2.94 -58.77 9.98
C VAL A 173 2.22 -57.49 9.55
N GLY A 174 0.88 -57.51 9.68
CA GLY A 174 0.05 -56.31 9.65
C GLY A 174 -0.14 -55.74 11.06
N GLN A 175 0.21 -54.47 11.26
CA GLN A 175 -0.01 -53.74 12.51
C GLN A 175 -1.03 -52.62 12.29
N LEU A 176 -1.76 -52.29 13.33
CA LEU A 176 -2.74 -51.23 13.34
C LEU A 176 -2.43 -50.29 14.53
N ASP A 177 -2.39 -49.01 14.22
CA ASP A 177 -2.26 -47.94 15.21
C ASP A 177 -3.54 -47.09 15.17
N VAL A 178 -4.05 -46.74 16.35
CA VAL A 178 -5.23 -45.87 16.49
C VAL A 178 -4.87 -44.71 17.40
N GLY A 179 -5.21 -43.50 17.00
CA GLY A 179 -4.86 -42.28 17.70
C GLY A 179 -6.05 -41.38 17.96
N VAL A 180 -5.99 -40.67 19.08
CA VAL A 180 -6.83 -39.52 19.41
C VAL A 180 -5.93 -38.34 19.71
N SER A 181 -6.27 -37.17 19.20
CA SER A 181 -5.62 -35.90 19.55
C SER A 181 -6.68 -34.85 19.82
N TYR A 182 -6.60 -34.21 20.98
CA TYR A 182 -7.57 -33.22 21.42
C TYR A 182 -6.88 -31.96 21.96
N TRP A 183 -7.05 -30.87 21.24
CA TRP A 183 -6.56 -29.55 21.59
C TRP A 183 -7.63 -28.81 22.39
N VAL A 184 -7.65 -29.06 23.70
CA VAL A 184 -8.61 -28.46 24.63
C VAL A 184 -8.54 -26.92 24.60
N SER A 185 -7.33 -26.38 24.52
CA SER A 185 -7.09 -24.94 24.37
C SER A 185 -5.73 -24.69 23.72
N ARG A 186 -5.40 -23.41 23.47
CA ARG A 186 -4.05 -23.01 23.04
C ARG A 186 -2.95 -23.32 24.07
N HIS A 187 -3.32 -23.56 25.33
CA HIS A 187 -2.39 -23.87 26.41
C HIS A 187 -2.30 -25.36 26.74
N VAL A 188 -3.26 -26.17 26.32
CA VAL A 188 -3.37 -27.58 26.74
C VAL A 188 -3.81 -28.46 25.58
N ALA A 189 -3.06 -29.53 25.34
CA ALA A 189 -3.43 -30.60 24.42
C ALA A 189 -3.26 -31.98 25.05
N LEU A 190 -4.14 -32.88 24.64
CA LEU A 190 -4.25 -34.23 25.14
C LEU A 190 -4.23 -35.20 23.97
N GLY A 191 -3.83 -36.42 24.25
CA GLY A 191 -4.09 -37.51 23.34
C GLY A 191 -3.39 -38.78 23.71
N LEU A 192 -3.67 -39.75 22.87
CA LEU A 192 -3.63 -41.15 23.22
C LEU A 192 -3.42 -41.91 21.92
N VAL A 193 -2.40 -42.76 21.88
CA VAL A 193 -2.18 -43.66 20.75
C VAL A 193 -2.11 -45.08 21.28
N GLY A 194 -2.93 -45.96 20.69
CA GLY A 194 -2.76 -47.40 20.80
C GLY A 194 -1.93 -47.88 19.61
N ARG A 195 -0.77 -48.47 19.84
CA ARG A 195 0.16 -48.94 18.81
C ARG A 195 0.27 -50.45 18.78
N GLY A 196 0.62 -50.97 17.60
CA GLY A 196 0.96 -52.38 17.46
C GLY A 196 -0.22 -53.32 17.74
N ILE A 197 -1.46 -52.83 17.60
CA ILE A 197 -2.65 -53.69 17.60
C ILE A 197 -2.48 -54.61 16.39
N ASN A 198 -2.36 -55.91 16.60
CA ASN A 198 -2.05 -56.80 15.49
C ASN A 198 -0.82 -57.70 15.73
N MET A 199 0.07 -57.30 16.66
CA MET A 199 1.45 -57.77 16.69
C MET A 199 1.58 -59.20 17.28
N PRO A 200 2.20 -60.17 16.58
CA PRO A 200 2.48 -61.49 17.14
C PRO A 200 3.63 -61.43 18.13
N ALA A 201 3.52 -62.18 19.22
CA ALA A 201 4.59 -62.35 20.18
C ALA A 201 5.56 -63.44 19.67
N SER A 202 6.87 -63.24 19.85
CA SER A 202 7.84 -64.31 19.64
C SER A 202 7.99 -65.12 20.93
N GLY A 203 7.62 -66.40 20.92
CA GLY A 203 7.77 -67.31 22.06
C GLY A 203 7.18 -68.69 21.77
N ASP A 204 7.92 -69.74 22.16
CA ASP A 204 7.44 -71.13 22.17
C ASP A 204 6.47 -71.30 23.37
N PRO A 205 5.19 -71.65 23.17
CA PRO A 205 4.22 -71.76 24.26
C PRO A 205 4.45 -72.96 25.17
N GLU A 206 5.19 -73.98 24.74
CA GLU A 206 5.27 -75.28 25.44
C GLU A 206 6.67 -75.65 25.92
N GLY A 207 7.69 -74.80 25.67
CA GLY A 207 9.09 -75.13 25.99
C GLY A 207 9.60 -76.36 25.23
N ARG A 208 8.98 -76.70 24.10
CA ARG A 208 9.37 -77.81 23.23
C ARG A 208 10.34 -77.30 22.19
N THR A 209 11.60 -77.73 22.33
CA THR A 209 12.68 -77.61 21.35
C THR A 209 12.28 -78.19 19.98
N SER A 210 11.56 -77.40 19.20
CA SER A 210 11.21 -77.67 17.81
C SER A 210 11.96 -76.66 16.94
N ALA A 211 12.70 -77.17 15.96
CA ALA A 211 13.59 -76.41 15.06
C ALA A 211 12.86 -75.44 14.10
N THR A 212 11.55 -75.21 14.28
CA THR A 212 10.80 -74.16 13.58
C THR A 212 9.83 -73.47 14.56
N PRO A 213 10.07 -72.19 14.93
CA PRO A 213 9.16 -71.45 15.79
C PRO A 213 7.89 -71.09 15.00
N VAL A 214 6.74 -71.58 15.44
CA VAL A 214 5.42 -71.19 14.91
C VAL A 214 4.97 -69.92 15.64
N PRO A 215 4.54 -68.85 14.94
CA PRO A 215 4.07 -67.63 15.59
C PRO A 215 2.76 -67.89 16.35
N VAL A 216 2.75 -67.61 17.66
CA VAL A 216 1.54 -67.66 18.49
C VAL A 216 1.08 -66.23 18.79
N VAL A 217 -0.18 -65.95 18.46
CA VAL A 217 -0.77 -64.62 18.62
C VAL A 217 -1.22 -64.43 20.06
N ARG A 218 -0.42 -63.71 20.86
CA ARG A 218 -0.87 -63.03 22.09
C ARG A 218 -0.55 -61.55 21.95
N GLN A 219 -1.56 -60.72 21.75
CA GLN A 219 -1.38 -59.29 21.53
C GLN A 219 -1.32 -58.51 22.84
N VAL A 220 -0.25 -57.73 22.97
CA VAL A 220 -0.07 -56.66 23.93
C VAL A 220 -0.05 -55.38 23.11
N ALA A 221 -1.13 -54.58 23.14
CA ALA A 221 -1.17 -53.27 22.49
C ALA A 221 -0.41 -52.25 23.35
N GLU A 222 0.49 -51.46 22.77
CA GLU A 222 1.14 -50.36 23.50
C GLU A 222 0.18 -49.18 23.57
N ILE A 223 0.08 -48.53 24.74
CA ILE A 223 -0.77 -47.35 24.94
C ILE A 223 0.11 -46.19 25.38
N ASP A 224 0.09 -45.12 24.61
CA ASP A 224 0.88 -43.91 24.85
C ASP A 224 -0.05 -42.72 25.15
N PRO A 225 -0.45 -42.47 26.41
CA PRO A 225 -1.06 -41.21 26.80
C PRO A 225 -0.04 -40.08 26.91
N GLU A 226 -0.42 -38.88 26.47
CA GLU A 226 0.39 -37.68 26.63
C GLU A 226 -0.44 -36.40 26.83
N LEU A 227 0.08 -35.53 27.70
CA LEU A 227 -0.39 -34.18 27.98
C LEU A 227 0.68 -33.15 27.59
N ALA A 228 0.29 -32.15 26.82
CA ALA A 228 1.12 -31.02 26.44
C ALA A 228 0.58 -29.71 27.05
N ILE A 229 1.46 -28.91 27.64
CA ILE A 229 1.18 -27.63 28.28
C ILE A 229 2.04 -26.53 27.63
N ARG A 230 1.40 -25.44 27.21
CA ARG A 230 2.00 -24.26 26.60
C ARG A 230 1.70 -23.02 27.43
N PRO A 231 2.58 -22.63 28.37
CA PRO A 231 2.30 -21.53 29.30
C PRO A 231 2.03 -20.20 28.59
N LEU A 232 2.68 -19.96 27.44
CA LEU A 232 2.55 -18.72 26.68
C LEU A 232 1.40 -18.73 25.65
N GLY A 233 0.59 -19.80 25.61
CA GLY A 233 -0.43 -20.00 24.58
C GLY A 233 0.13 -20.03 23.14
N THR A 234 1.43 -20.23 23.00
CA THR A 234 2.20 -20.30 21.74
C THR A 234 3.21 -21.44 21.86
N PRO A 235 3.70 -22.01 20.73
CA PRO A 235 4.71 -23.07 20.75
C PRO A 235 6.12 -22.57 21.10
N ALA A 236 6.27 -21.30 21.52
CA ALA A 236 7.55 -20.75 21.96
C ALA A 236 8.07 -21.41 23.25
N LEU A 237 7.16 -21.94 24.08
CA LEU A 237 7.50 -22.74 25.26
C LEU A 237 6.46 -23.84 25.43
N GLU A 238 6.90 -25.10 25.42
CA GLU A 238 6.04 -26.27 25.57
C GLU A 238 6.68 -27.28 26.53
N LEU A 239 5.89 -27.74 27.50
CA LEU A 239 6.21 -28.84 28.40
C LEU A 239 5.24 -29.97 28.07
N GLY A 240 5.69 -31.20 27.98
CA GLY A 240 4.74 -32.30 27.99
C GLY A 240 5.25 -33.55 28.65
N LEU A 241 4.26 -34.32 29.07
CA LEU A 241 4.33 -35.35 30.06
C LEU A 241 3.49 -36.51 29.55
N GLY A 242 4.10 -37.68 29.44
CA GLY A 242 3.43 -38.87 28.97
C GLY A 242 3.99 -40.12 29.62
N ALA A 243 3.42 -41.25 29.25
CA ALA A 243 3.97 -42.56 29.61
C ALA A 243 3.64 -43.55 28.51
N ARG A 244 4.51 -44.53 28.30
CA ARG A 244 4.20 -45.72 27.49
C ARG A 244 3.76 -46.83 28.41
N VAL A 245 2.58 -47.38 28.14
CA VAL A 245 1.98 -48.46 28.93
C VAL A 245 1.91 -49.72 28.08
N MET A 246 2.47 -50.81 28.59
CA MET A 246 2.52 -52.11 27.92
C MET A 246 1.79 -53.16 28.78
N PRO A 247 0.65 -53.71 28.33
CA PRO A 247 -0.07 -54.77 29.04
C PRO A 247 0.83 -55.98 29.35
N TYR A 248 0.80 -56.45 30.61
CA TYR A 248 1.68 -57.51 31.09
C TYR A 248 1.32 -58.88 30.48
N ASN A 249 2.25 -59.54 29.79
CA ASN A 249 2.14 -60.97 29.48
C ASN A 249 3.53 -61.61 29.38
N THR A 250 3.80 -62.58 30.26
CA THR A 250 5.10 -63.24 30.43
C THR A 250 5.40 -64.22 29.29
N ALA A 251 6.46 -63.96 28.52
CA ALA A 251 7.23 -64.95 27.76
C ALA A 251 8.68 -64.45 27.50
N PRO A 252 9.71 -65.33 27.48
CA PRO A 252 11.06 -65.04 28.00
C PRO A 252 12.02 -64.25 27.10
N ARG A 253 11.56 -63.64 25.99
CA ARG A 253 12.47 -62.90 25.07
C ARG A 253 12.51 -61.39 25.27
N PHE A 254 11.55 -60.80 25.97
CA PHE A 254 11.48 -59.35 26.20
C PHE A 254 10.84 -59.02 27.54
N THR A 255 11.63 -58.59 28.51
CA THR A 255 11.11 -58.05 29.77
C THR A 255 10.78 -56.57 29.57
N ALA A 256 9.66 -56.27 28.92
CA ALA A 256 9.15 -54.91 28.86
C ALA A 256 8.37 -54.59 30.15
N TYR A 257 8.75 -53.52 30.84
CA TYR A 257 8.06 -53.08 32.04
C TYR A 257 6.76 -52.37 31.67
N PRO A 258 5.70 -52.52 32.48
CA PRO A 258 4.36 -52.11 32.09
C PRO A 258 4.18 -50.60 31.93
N VAL A 259 5.09 -49.77 32.47
CA VAL A 259 5.01 -48.31 32.39
C VAL A 259 6.40 -47.69 32.22
N GLN A 260 6.57 -46.85 31.20
CA GLN A 260 7.79 -46.07 30.92
C GLN A 260 7.44 -44.58 30.89
N PRO A 261 7.86 -43.77 31.89
CA PRO A 261 7.53 -42.35 31.92
C PRO A 261 8.33 -41.54 30.89
N ARG A 262 7.71 -40.49 30.35
CA ARG A 262 8.32 -39.56 29.39
C ARG A 262 8.04 -38.12 29.76
N ALA A 263 9.03 -37.26 29.59
CA ALA A 263 8.90 -35.82 29.74
C ALA A 263 9.66 -35.08 28.64
N ARG A 264 9.22 -33.87 28.30
CA ARG A 264 9.90 -33.05 27.31
C ARG A 264 9.83 -31.56 27.63
N LEU A 265 10.77 -30.82 27.09
CA LEU A 265 10.79 -29.37 27.13
C LEU A 265 11.20 -28.84 25.76
N LEU A 266 10.40 -27.94 25.21
CA LEU A 266 10.72 -27.20 24.01
C LEU A 266 10.70 -25.71 24.31
N ALA A 267 11.71 -24.99 23.85
CA ALA A 267 11.80 -23.55 23.94
C ALA A 267 12.32 -22.96 22.62
N GLY A 268 11.76 -21.87 22.15
CA GLY A 268 12.27 -21.23 20.93
C GLY A 268 11.73 -19.85 20.62
N VAL A 269 12.48 -19.16 19.76
CA VAL A 269 12.23 -17.78 19.35
C VAL A 269 12.51 -17.66 17.85
N ARG A 270 11.58 -17.06 17.10
CA ARG A 270 11.75 -16.65 15.69
C ARG A 270 12.29 -17.75 14.75
N GLY A 271 11.66 -18.92 14.76
CA GLY A 271 12.00 -20.04 13.86
C GLY A 271 13.23 -20.86 14.28
N VAL A 272 13.87 -20.54 15.41
CA VAL A 272 14.83 -21.44 16.08
C VAL A 272 14.18 -22.01 17.32
N ARG A 273 14.24 -23.32 17.49
CA ARG A 273 13.74 -24.03 18.67
C ARG A 273 14.79 -25.00 19.17
N VAL A 274 14.92 -25.10 20.48
CA VAL A 274 15.71 -26.11 21.18
C VAL A 274 14.73 -27.00 21.91
N TYR A 275 14.96 -28.30 21.87
CA TYR A 275 14.12 -29.27 22.54
C TYR A 275 14.98 -30.30 23.28
N VAL A 276 14.43 -30.81 24.38
CA VAL A 276 14.97 -31.90 25.17
C VAL A 276 13.82 -32.83 25.51
N GLU A 277 13.96 -34.11 25.18
CA GLU A 277 13.03 -35.17 25.51
C GLU A 277 13.74 -36.22 26.36
N ALA A 278 13.09 -36.69 27.41
CA ALA A 278 13.61 -37.69 28.31
C ALA A 278 12.61 -38.84 28.50
N GLU A 279 13.10 -40.07 28.38
CA GLU A 279 12.32 -41.31 28.48
C GLU A 279 12.97 -42.24 29.52
N GLY A 280 12.20 -42.66 30.51
CA GLY A 280 12.63 -43.60 31.53
C GLY A 280 12.29 -45.04 31.13
N TYR A 281 13.28 -45.91 31.11
CA TYR A 281 13.11 -47.34 30.86
C TYR A 281 13.90 -48.14 31.90
N ARG A 282 13.79 -49.47 31.91
CA ARG A 282 14.57 -50.34 32.79
C ARG A 282 15.45 -51.25 31.95
N HIS A 283 16.74 -51.32 32.31
CA HIS A 283 17.77 -52.00 31.54
C HIS A 283 18.13 -53.33 32.21
N MET A 284 18.19 -54.42 31.43
CA MET A 284 18.74 -55.71 31.86
C MET A 284 20.14 -55.85 31.26
N LEU A 285 21.17 -55.94 32.10
CA LEU A 285 22.50 -56.36 31.67
C LEU A 285 22.48 -57.89 31.55
N GLY A 286 22.69 -58.42 30.34
CA GLY A 286 22.74 -59.86 30.13
C GLY A 286 24.11 -60.41 30.52
N ASP A 287 24.12 -61.32 31.50
CA ASP A 287 24.56 -62.70 31.29
C ASP A 287 23.75 -63.62 32.21
N VAL A 288 23.50 -64.86 31.78
CA VAL A 288 22.54 -65.83 32.33
C VAL A 288 23.05 -66.46 33.65
N THR A 289 23.35 -65.65 34.65
CA THR A 289 23.59 -66.08 36.03
C THR A 289 22.83 -65.16 36.98
N GLU A 290 22.29 -65.72 38.07
CA GLU A 290 21.17 -65.27 38.92
C GLU A 290 21.15 -63.82 39.49
N GLU A 291 22.02 -62.90 39.08
CA GLU A 291 21.99 -61.49 39.51
C GLU A 291 21.70 -60.51 38.35
N ALA A 292 20.48 -60.58 37.81
CA ALA A 292 19.98 -59.55 36.91
C ALA A 292 19.66 -58.26 37.70
N VAL A 293 20.55 -57.29 37.66
CA VAL A 293 20.39 -56.00 38.34
C VAL A 293 19.33 -55.15 37.60
N ASP A 294 18.11 -55.10 38.15
CA ASP A 294 16.99 -54.23 37.72
C ASP A 294 17.28 -52.76 38.04
N ARG A 295 17.82 -52.01 37.07
CA ARG A 295 18.09 -50.57 37.21
C ARG A 295 17.25 -49.73 36.26
N TRP A 296 16.71 -48.63 36.79
CA TRP A 296 16.16 -47.54 35.99
C TRP A 296 17.27 -46.90 35.15
N ALA A 297 17.00 -46.76 33.86
CA ALA A 297 17.81 -46.05 32.90
C ALA A 297 17.00 -44.88 32.32
N LEU A 298 17.69 -43.78 32.06
CA LEU A 298 17.13 -42.60 31.40
C LEU A 298 17.76 -42.48 30.01
N ARG A 299 16.92 -42.20 29.03
CA ARG A 299 17.33 -41.74 27.71
C ARG A 299 17.00 -40.25 27.60
N VAL A 300 17.91 -39.48 27.02
CA VAL A 300 17.69 -38.06 26.75
C VAL A 300 18.01 -37.79 25.28
N HIS A 301 17.06 -37.23 24.54
CA HIS A 301 17.26 -36.75 23.18
C HIS A 301 17.18 -35.23 23.19
N ALA A 302 18.23 -34.55 22.73
CA ALA A 302 18.28 -33.09 22.76
C ALA A 302 18.74 -32.56 21.40
N GLY A 303 18.07 -31.54 20.88
CA GLY A 303 18.33 -31.07 19.52
C GLY A 303 17.87 -29.66 19.23
N VAL A 304 18.11 -29.24 18.00
CA VAL A 304 17.71 -27.93 17.46
C VAL A 304 16.78 -28.16 16.27
N ALA A 305 15.72 -27.36 16.20
CA ALA A 305 14.83 -27.25 15.07
C ALA A 305 14.91 -25.84 14.45
N LEU A 306 15.05 -25.79 13.14
CA LEU A 306 15.07 -24.58 12.33
C LEU A 306 13.88 -24.60 11.38
N ASP A 307 12.99 -23.63 11.49
CA ASP A 307 11.88 -23.40 10.57
C ASP A 307 12.24 -22.29 9.59
N LEU A 308 12.05 -22.52 8.30
CA LEU A 308 12.42 -21.63 7.19
C LEU A 308 11.21 -21.36 6.29
N GLY A 309 10.04 -21.07 6.88
CA GLY A 309 8.82 -20.88 6.11
C GLY A 309 8.21 -22.23 5.73
N ASN A 310 8.40 -22.65 4.49
CA ASN A 310 7.84 -23.90 3.95
C ASN A 310 8.71 -25.14 4.23
N PHE A 311 9.91 -24.92 4.75
CA PHE A 311 10.88 -25.97 5.06
C PHE A 311 11.20 -25.97 6.55
N GLY A 312 11.47 -27.15 7.10
CA GLY A 312 11.95 -27.31 8.47
C GLY A 312 13.07 -28.34 8.53
N ILE A 313 14.07 -28.08 9.36
CA ILE A 313 15.17 -29.02 9.63
C ILE A 313 15.21 -29.23 11.14
N THR A 314 15.34 -30.47 11.59
CA THR A 314 15.44 -30.81 13.01
C THR A 314 16.46 -31.91 13.20
N GLY A 315 17.29 -31.82 14.23
CA GLY A 315 18.21 -32.90 14.53
C GLY A 315 18.86 -32.75 15.89
N GLY A 316 19.32 -33.87 16.42
CA GLY A 316 19.94 -33.92 17.74
C GLY A 316 20.57 -35.27 18.09
N PRO A 317 21.56 -35.30 19.00
CA PRO A 317 22.03 -36.53 19.60
C PRO A 317 21.06 -37.12 20.63
N THR A 318 21.17 -38.44 20.82
CA THR A 318 20.50 -39.21 21.86
C THR A 318 21.55 -39.75 22.84
N PHE A 319 21.30 -39.58 24.13
CA PHE A 319 22.15 -39.98 25.25
C PHE A 319 21.43 -41.02 26.11
N GLY A 320 22.16 -41.89 26.80
CA GLY A 320 21.59 -42.82 27.78
C GLY A 320 22.42 -42.91 29.06
N THR A 321 21.80 -43.29 30.18
CA THR A 321 22.49 -43.35 31.49
C THR A 321 23.28 -44.62 31.75
N VAL A 322 23.10 -45.66 30.95
CA VAL A 322 23.84 -46.94 31.08
C VAL A 322 25.25 -46.84 30.49
N ALA A 323 25.48 -45.87 29.59
CA ALA A 323 26.79 -45.44 29.14
C ALA A 323 26.72 -43.94 28.79
N PRO A 324 27.46 -43.04 29.45
CA PRO A 324 27.38 -41.57 29.27
C PRO A 324 27.97 -41.07 27.94
N ALA A 325 27.72 -41.78 26.84
CA ALA A 325 28.14 -41.47 25.49
C ALA A 325 26.92 -41.18 24.59
N VAL A 326 27.18 -40.60 23.41
CA VAL A 326 26.15 -40.46 22.36
C VAL A 326 25.78 -41.86 21.88
N GLN A 327 24.54 -42.25 22.09
CA GLN A 327 23.97 -43.55 21.71
C GLN A 327 23.24 -43.49 20.36
N GLY A 328 23.03 -42.29 19.80
CA GLY A 328 22.46 -42.12 18.47
C GLY A 328 22.36 -40.66 18.04
N VAL A 329 22.00 -40.44 16.78
CA VAL A 329 21.75 -39.13 16.16
C VAL A 329 20.55 -39.25 15.24
N SER A 330 19.68 -38.24 15.27
CA SER A 330 18.59 -38.10 14.31
C SER A 330 18.74 -36.82 13.48
N LEU A 331 18.31 -36.90 12.22
CA LEU A 331 18.14 -35.78 11.32
C LEU A 331 16.80 -35.93 10.61
N ARG A 332 16.00 -34.88 10.62
CA ARG A 332 14.69 -34.80 10.00
C ARG A 332 14.57 -33.55 9.16
N VAL A 333 14.00 -33.71 7.97
CA VAL A 333 13.69 -32.63 7.03
C VAL A 333 12.21 -32.67 6.70
N ARG A 334 11.58 -31.49 6.74
CA ARG A 334 10.16 -31.30 6.43
C ARG A 334 10.01 -30.31 5.29
N GLY A 335 9.16 -30.63 4.32
CA GLY A 335 8.66 -29.70 3.31
C GLY A 335 7.13 -29.65 3.36
N SER A 336 6.55 -28.46 3.23
CA SER A 336 5.09 -28.29 3.23
C SER A 336 4.65 -27.15 2.34
N LEU A 337 3.47 -27.30 1.72
CA LEU A 337 2.84 -26.22 0.96
C LEU A 337 2.22 -25.15 1.86
N GLU A 338 2.07 -25.43 3.15
CA GLU A 338 1.71 -24.44 4.16
C GLU A 338 2.95 -23.66 4.64
N ARG A 339 2.78 -22.37 4.91
CA ARG A 339 3.88 -21.48 5.30
C ARG A 339 3.91 -21.32 6.81
N TYR A 340 5.07 -21.62 7.42
CA TYR A 340 5.29 -21.52 8.87
C TYR A 340 6.08 -20.26 9.25
N ARG A 341 5.99 -19.85 10.52
CA ARG A 341 6.83 -18.75 11.05
C ARG A 341 8.29 -19.22 11.14
N GLY A 342 9.12 -18.79 10.20
CA GLY A 342 10.53 -19.18 10.12
C GLY A 342 11.53 -18.10 10.52
N LEU A 343 12.82 -18.45 10.39
CA LEU A 343 13.96 -17.56 10.56
C LEU A 343 13.81 -16.33 9.63
N ALA A 344 14.02 -15.15 10.20
CA ALA A 344 13.75 -13.82 9.65
C ALA A 344 13.80 -13.71 8.11
N LEU A 345 12.62 -13.53 7.50
CA LEU A 345 12.52 -13.01 6.14
C LEU A 345 13.05 -11.59 6.11
N ARG A 346 13.81 -11.21 5.07
CA ARG A 346 14.16 -9.81 4.84
C ARG A 346 12.87 -8.96 4.86
N PRO A 347 12.84 -7.85 5.62
CA PRO A 347 11.65 -7.01 5.70
C PRO A 347 11.28 -6.53 4.30
N ARG A 348 9.98 -6.44 4.03
CA ARG A 348 9.50 -5.84 2.79
C ARG A 348 9.73 -4.34 2.90
N GLU A 349 10.46 -3.79 1.94
CA GLU A 349 10.55 -2.35 1.83
C GLU A 349 9.21 -1.80 1.31
N VAL A 350 8.62 -0.92 2.11
CA VAL A 350 7.45 -0.13 1.76
C VAL A 350 7.95 1.27 1.43
N LEU A 351 7.63 1.74 0.23
CA LEU A 351 8.00 3.08 -0.21
C LEU A 351 7.01 4.08 0.39
N GLU A 352 7.51 5.02 1.19
CA GLU A 352 6.71 6.10 1.75
C GLU A 352 6.72 7.28 0.78
N LEU A 353 5.54 7.67 0.29
CA LEU A 353 5.33 8.87 -0.52
C LEU A 353 4.43 9.83 0.24
N SER A 354 4.54 11.12 -0.06
CA SER A 354 3.75 12.17 0.57
C SER A 354 3.16 13.07 -0.51
N VAL A 355 1.90 13.47 -0.33
CA VAL A 355 1.26 14.52 -1.16
C VAL A 355 1.53 15.93 -0.65
N ARG A 356 2.17 16.08 0.51
CA ARG A 356 2.57 17.38 1.06
C ARG A 356 3.61 18.05 0.17
N GLY A 357 3.38 19.32 -0.18
CA GLY A 357 4.26 20.07 -1.08
C GLY A 357 4.18 19.56 -2.51
N VAL A 358 2.96 19.18 -2.91
CA VAL A 358 2.60 18.91 -4.30
C VAL A 358 1.52 19.93 -4.61
N ASP A 359 1.99 21.14 -4.90
CA ASP A 359 1.17 22.34 -5.01
C ASP A 359 0.98 22.75 -6.48
N ASP A 360 1.78 22.20 -7.40
CA ASP A 360 1.66 22.42 -8.85
C ASP A 360 1.69 21.13 -9.70
N ASP A 361 1.39 21.29 -10.99
CA ASP A 361 1.35 20.17 -11.94
C ASP A 361 2.73 19.52 -12.21
N ALA A 362 3.84 20.23 -11.97
CA ALA A 362 5.18 19.68 -12.17
C ALA A 362 5.57 18.73 -11.03
N GLU A 363 5.29 19.12 -9.79
CA GLU A 363 5.42 18.28 -8.61
C GLU A 363 4.46 17.08 -8.67
N LEU A 364 3.24 17.30 -9.17
CA LEU A 364 2.29 16.23 -9.44
C LEU A 364 2.85 15.22 -10.44
N LEU A 365 3.42 15.69 -11.55
CA LEU A 365 4.04 14.81 -12.55
C LEU A 365 5.17 13.97 -11.93
N GLU A 366 6.01 14.55 -11.06
CA GLU A 366 7.05 13.81 -10.37
C GLU A 366 6.45 12.71 -9.47
N LEU A 367 5.41 13.03 -8.70
CA LEU A 367 4.71 12.05 -7.88
C LEU A 367 4.11 10.92 -8.74
N LEU A 368 3.46 11.26 -9.85
CA LEU A 368 2.88 10.29 -10.78
C LEU A 368 3.97 9.38 -11.40
N GLN A 369 5.11 9.95 -11.79
CA GLN A 369 6.25 9.17 -12.31
C GLN A 369 6.77 8.17 -11.30
N ARG A 370 6.81 8.48 -10.00
CA ARG A 370 7.21 7.54 -8.95
C ARG A 370 6.29 6.31 -8.86
N PHE A 371 5.00 6.47 -9.14
CA PHE A 371 4.06 5.34 -9.29
C PHE A 371 4.32 4.55 -10.58
N GLU A 372 4.69 5.20 -11.68
CA GLU A 372 4.92 4.54 -12.96
C GLU A 372 6.24 3.77 -13.04
N GLU A 373 7.33 4.31 -12.48
CA GLU A 373 8.64 3.67 -12.47
C GLU A 373 8.69 2.38 -11.64
N ARG A 374 7.84 2.27 -10.62
CA ARG A 374 7.82 1.09 -9.74
C ARG A 374 6.99 -0.04 -10.35
N ALA A 375 7.66 -1.09 -10.79
CA ALA A 375 6.99 -2.25 -11.40
C ALA A 375 6.01 -2.96 -10.46
N ARG A 376 6.43 -3.25 -9.21
CA ARG A 376 5.64 -3.89 -8.15
C ARG A 376 6.18 -3.48 -6.78
N GLY A 377 5.36 -3.54 -5.74
CA GLY A 377 5.81 -3.20 -4.39
C GLY A 377 4.65 -2.92 -3.44
N VAL A 378 4.96 -2.25 -2.33
CA VAL A 378 3.97 -1.64 -1.45
C VAL A 378 4.33 -0.17 -1.33
N ILE A 379 3.34 0.70 -1.49
CA ILE A 379 3.46 2.15 -1.30
C ILE A 379 2.58 2.53 -0.11
N LEU A 380 3.15 3.29 0.82
CA LEU A 380 2.40 4.04 1.82
C LEU A 380 2.33 5.49 1.33
N LEU A 381 1.14 5.97 0.99
CA LEU A 381 0.91 7.35 0.61
C LEU A 381 0.35 8.13 1.79
N ASP A 382 1.13 9.07 2.29
CA ASP A 382 0.73 10.00 3.32
C ASP A 382 -0.06 11.16 2.69
N ALA A 383 -1.35 11.24 3.02
CA ALA A 383 -2.27 12.20 2.41
C ALA A 383 -2.33 13.56 3.14
N ARG A 384 -1.39 13.82 4.07
CA ARG A 384 -1.33 15.10 4.80
C ARG A 384 -1.07 16.27 3.87
N GLY A 385 -1.82 17.34 4.05
CA GLY A 385 -1.60 18.59 3.33
C GLY A 385 -1.93 18.50 1.84
N LEU A 386 -2.84 17.63 1.44
CA LEU A 386 -3.34 17.54 0.07
C LEU A 386 -3.90 18.90 -0.39
N ALA A 387 -3.23 19.53 -1.35
CA ALA A 387 -3.61 20.82 -1.95
C ALA A 387 -4.09 20.70 -3.40
N LEU A 388 -4.11 19.49 -3.96
CA LEU A 388 -4.50 19.21 -5.33
C LEU A 388 -6.01 19.45 -5.58
N GLY A 389 -6.35 19.85 -6.80
CA GLY A 389 -7.73 19.91 -7.26
C GLY A 389 -8.31 18.53 -7.60
N TRP A 390 -9.56 18.52 -8.06
CA TRP A 390 -10.32 17.29 -8.27
C TRP A 390 -9.78 16.46 -9.44
N ALA A 391 -9.42 17.10 -10.54
CA ALA A 391 -8.86 16.42 -11.72
C ALA A 391 -7.48 15.84 -11.38
N GLN A 392 -6.63 16.62 -10.73
CA GLN A 392 -5.32 16.15 -10.26
C GLN A 392 -5.42 14.95 -9.29
N ILE A 393 -6.42 14.94 -8.41
CA ILE A 393 -6.71 13.77 -7.55
C ILE A 393 -7.17 12.56 -8.40
N GLU A 394 -7.97 12.75 -9.44
CA GLU A 394 -8.31 11.68 -10.38
C GLU A 394 -7.06 11.08 -11.04
N GLU A 395 -6.10 11.91 -11.46
CA GLU A 395 -4.85 11.44 -12.04
C GLU A 395 -4.05 10.57 -11.07
N LEU A 396 -3.97 11.00 -9.81
CA LEU A 396 -3.30 10.23 -8.76
C LEU A 396 -4.05 8.93 -8.45
N ARG A 397 -5.38 8.95 -8.44
CA ARG A 397 -6.22 7.75 -8.31
C ARG A 397 -6.01 6.79 -9.48
N ALA A 398 -5.89 7.30 -10.71
CA ALA A 398 -5.59 6.50 -11.90
C ALA A 398 -4.19 5.86 -11.79
N ALA A 399 -3.18 6.60 -11.33
CA ALA A 399 -1.83 6.06 -11.09
C ALA A 399 -1.84 4.98 -10.00
N ILE A 400 -2.58 5.18 -8.90
CA ILE A 400 -2.81 4.15 -7.87
C ILE A 400 -3.45 2.91 -8.51
N GLY A 401 -4.48 3.08 -9.33
CA GLY A 401 -5.15 2.01 -10.07
C GLY A 401 -4.18 1.22 -10.96
N ARG A 402 -3.39 1.91 -11.79
CA ARG A 402 -2.38 1.29 -12.66
C ARG A 402 -1.28 0.56 -11.88
N PHE A 403 -0.86 1.09 -10.73
CA PHE A 403 0.11 0.39 -9.89
C PHE A 403 -0.48 -0.88 -9.26
N ARG A 404 -1.75 -0.84 -8.84
CA ARG A 404 -2.47 -1.99 -8.28
C ARG A 404 -2.69 -3.09 -9.32
N THR A 405 -3.08 -2.75 -10.55
CA THR A 405 -3.26 -3.75 -11.64
C THR A 405 -1.96 -4.47 -12.01
N ARG A 406 -0.80 -3.80 -11.84
CA ARG A 406 0.53 -4.42 -11.99
C ARG A 406 0.92 -5.38 -10.85
N GLY A 407 0.10 -5.51 -9.81
CA GLY A 407 0.33 -6.34 -8.63
C GLY A 407 1.00 -5.59 -7.47
N GLY A 408 1.08 -4.27 -7.56
CA GLY A 408 1.43 -3.39 -6.44
C GLY A 408 0.32 -3.32 -5.39
N LYS A 409 0.68 -2.85 -4.20
CA LYS A 409 -0.26 -2.59 -3.10
C LYS A 409 -0.11 -1.16 -2.61
N VAL A 410 -1.22 -0.44 -2.41
CA VAL A 410 -1.20 0.94 -1.91
C VAL A 410 -1.95 1.03 -0.59
N VAL A 411 -1.33 1.69 0.38
CA VAL A 411 -1.95 2.07 1.64
C VAL A 411 -1.95 3.59 1.71
N VAL A 412 -3.10 4.19 2.02
CA VAL A 412 -3.18 5.63 2.27
C VAL A 412 -3.29 5.88 3.77
N TYR A 413 -2.47 6.79 4.29
CA TYR A 413 -2.52 7.19 5.69
C TYR A 413 -3.15 8.58 5.85
N LEU A 414 -4.13 8.66 6.76
CA LEU A 414 -4.95 9.84 7.01
C LEU A 414 -4.76 10.34 8.45
N ARG A 415 -4.25 11.57 8.65
CA ARG A 415 -4.32 12.23 9.98
C ARG A 415 -5.65 12.94 10.23
N GLY A 416 -6.39 13.15 9.16
CA GLY A 416 -7.70 13.76 9.05
C GLY A 416 -8.06 13.70 7.57
N ALA A 417 -9.34 13.83 7.24
CA ALA A 417 -9.75 13.75 5.85
C ALA A 417 -10.94 14.67 5.60
N ASN A 418 -10.88 15.43 4.51
CA ASN A 418 -12.06 16.02 3.90
C ASN A 418 -12.56 15.10 2.76
N LEU A 419 -13.57 15.54 2.01
CA LEU A 419 -14.11 14.76 0.90
C LEU A 419 -13.06 14.48 -0.20
N GLN A 420 -12.18 15.45 -0.52
CA GLN A 420 -11.09 15.25 -1.49
C GLN A 420 -10.08 14.21 -1.02
N THR A 421 -9.67 14.27 0.25
CA THR A 421 -8.75 13.29 0.83
C THR A 421 -9.37 11.89 0.84
N MET A 422 -10.67 11.79 1.16
CA MET A 422 -11.40 10.52 1.12
C MET A 422 -11.56 10.01 -0.31
N PHE A 423 -11.81 10.90 -1.27
CA PHE A 423 -11.83 10.58 -2.69
C PHE A 423 -10.49 9.99 -3.13
N LEU A 424 -9.35 10.60 -2.80
CA LEU A 424 -8.03 10.01 -3.05
C LEU A 424 -7.86 8.64 -2.35
N ALA A 425 -8.11 8.60 -1.04
CA ALA A 425 -7.85 7.43 -0.20
C ALA A 425 -8.65 6.20 -0.63
N ALA A 426 -9.87 6.39 -1.13
CA ALA A 426 -10.72 5.31 -1.59
C ALA A 426 -10.06 4.42 -2.65
N ALA A 427 -9.20 4.96 -3.53
CA ALA A 427 -8.52 4.18 -4.56
C ALA A 427 -7.49 3.17 -4.03
N ALA A 428 -7.08 3.26 -2.77
CA ALA A 428 -6.06 2.41 -2.17
C ALA A 428 -6.58 1.00 -1.83
N ASP A 429 -5.66 0.05 -1.60
CA ASP A 429 -6.03 -1.28 -1.07
C ASP A 429 -6.37 -1.23 0.42
N ARG A 430 -5.80 -0.25 1.13
CA ARG A 430 -6.08 0.00 2.54
C ARG A 430 -6.00 1.48 2.89
N ILE A 431 -6.87 1.90 3.79
CA ILE A 431 -6.89 3.23 4.38
C ILE A 431 -6.64 3.08 5.88
N LEU A 432 -5.56 3.68 6.36
CA LEU A 432 -5.23 3.77 7.78
C LEU A 432 -5.48 5.19 8.25
N ALA A 433 -6.14 5.36 9.40
CA ALA A 433 -6.33 6.65 10.01
C ALA A 433 -5.58 6.78 11.34
N HIS A 434 -5.15 7.99 11.65
CA HIS A 434 -4.69 8.35 12.97
C HIS A 434 -5.84 8.18 13.98
N PRO A 435 -5.61 7.66 15.21
CA PRO A 435 -6.68 7.38 16.17
C PRO A 435 -7.54 8.59 16.54
N HIS A 436 -6.91 9.77 16.62
CA HIS A 436 -7.58 11.04 16.88
C HIS A 436 -7.83 11.87 15.62
N GLY A 437 -7.75 11.25 14.45
CA GLY A 437 -8.05 11.91 13.19
C GLY A 437 -9.54 12.18 13.04
N ARG A 438 -9.90 13.42 12.68
CA ARG A 438 -11.27 13.81 12.35
C ARG A 438 -11.48 13.68 10.85
N LEU A 439 -12.43 12.87 10.44
CA LEU A 439 -12.84 12.73 9.05
C LEU A 439 -14.03 13.67 8.80
N ALA A 440 -13.73 14.90 8.40
CA ALA A 440 -14.68 15.92 8.01
C ALA A 440 -15.01 15.80 6.51
N THR A 441 -15.52 14.63 6.09
CA THR A 441 -15.97 14.35 4.72
C THR A 441 -17.31 15.02 4.43
N VAL A 442 -17.40 16.33 4.67
CA VAL A 442 -18.60 17.13 4.43
C VAL A 442 -18.89 17.28 2.94
N GLY A 443 -20.14 17.59 2.61
CA GLY A 443 -20.60 17.70 1.23
C GLY A 443 -20.03 18.90 0.48
N LEU A 444 -20.41 19.01 -0.79
CA LEU A 444 -19.99 20.10 -1.66
C LEU A 444 -20.85 21.35 -1.39
N ASN A 445 -20.20 22.49 -1.18
CA ASN A 445 -20.84 23.79 -1.05
C ASN A 445 -20.17 24.79 -2.00
N LEU A 446 -20.95 25.61 -2.69
CA LEU A 446 -20.45 26.66 -3.58
C LEU A 446 -21.03 28.00 -3.16
N GLU A 447 -20.18 28.87 -2.64
CA GLU A 447 -20.52 30.22 -2.24
C GLU A 447 -19.87 31.23 -3.18
N VAL A 448 -20.64 32.23 -3.58
CA VAL A 448 -20.19 33.26 -4.53
C VAL A 448 -20.66 34.61 -4.01
N PHE A 449 -19.70 35.53 -3.83
CA PHE A 449 -19.99 36.91 -3.45
C PHE A 449 -20.49 37.74 -4.64
N TYR A 450 -21.42 38.65 -4.33
CA TYR A 450 -21.97 39.64 -5.25
C TYR A 450 -21.73 41.02 -4.66
N PHE A 451 -21.11 41.90 -5.45
CA PHE A 451 -20.54 43.18 -5.00
C PHE A 451 -21.29 44.39 -5.55
N ALA A 452 -22.40 44.22 -6.27
CA ALA A 452 -23.07 45.33 -6.95
C ALA A 452 -23.50 46.45 -5.98
N ASP A 453 -24.12 46.13 -4.84
CA ASP A 453 -24.51 47.13 -3.84
C ASP A 453 -23.29 47.81 -3.21
N LEU A 454 -22.24 47.04 -2.88
CA LEU A 454 -20.99 47.61 -2.36
C LEU A 454 -20.38 48.62 -3.33
N LEU A 455 -20.25 48.23 -4.61
CA LEU A 455 -19.68 49.10 -5.65
C LEU A 455 -20.55 50.34 -5.87
N GLY A 456 -21.88 50.17 -5.91
CA GLY A 456 -22.83 51.29 -5.98
C GLY A 456 -22.68 52.27 -4.80
N ARG A 457 -22.53 51.75 -3.57
CA ARG A 457 -22.28 52.57 -2.37
C ARG A 457 -20.95 53.30 -2.42
N LEU A 458 -19.93 52.74 -3.08
CA LEU A 458 -18.66 53.43 -3.33
C LEU A 458 -18.77 54.48 -4.43
N GLY A 459 -19.84 54.47 -5.24
CA GLY A 459 -20.00 55.35 -6.40
C GLY A 459 -19.35 54.80 -7.67
N ALA A 460 -18.93 53.53 -7.65
CA ALA A 460 -18.45 52.82 -8.82
C ALA A 460 -19.63 52.18 -9.55
N ARG A 461 -19.68 52.35 -10.88
CA ARG A 461 -20.72 51.77 -11.73
C ARG A 461 -20.09 50.78 -12.72
N PRO A 462 -20.20 49.47 -12.44
CA PRO A 462 -19.71 48.45 -13.34
C PRO A 462 -20.56 48.36 -14.61
N GLU A 463 -19.90 48.43 -15.78
CA GLU A 463 -20.49 48.28 -17.10
C GLU A 463 -19.95 47.03 -17.78
N PHE A 464 -20.86 46.19 -18.26
CA PHE A 464 -20.49 44.90 -18.84
C PHE A 464 -21.18 44.69 -20.17
N VAL A 465 -20.37 44.35 -21.17
CA VAL A 465 -20.84 43.87 -22.45
C VAL A 465 -20.46 42.40 -22.53
N ARG A 466 -21.44 41.51 -22.65
CA ARG A 466 -21.20 40.06 -22.73
C ARG A 466 -21.99 39.48 -23.88
N ILE A 467 -21.45 38.44 -24.48
CA ILE A 467 -22.22 37.58 -25.37
C ILE A 467 -22.60 36.32 -24.61
N ALA A 468 -23.92 36.09 -24.66
CA ALA A 468 -24.63 34.93 -24.20
C ALA A 468 -24.83 34.75 -22.69
N GLU A 469 -25.87 33.98 -22.39
CA GLU A 469 -26.57 33.92 -21.11
C GLU A 469 -25.76 33.23 -20.00
N TYR A 470 -24.85 32.30 -20.32
CA TYR A 470 -24.10 31.53 -19.32
C TYR A 470 -22.76 32.16 -18.90
N LYS A 471 -22.30 33.24 -19.55
CA LYS A 471 -21.06 33.95 -19.17
C LYS A 471 -21.27 34.81 -17.91
N GLY A 472 -21.38 34.15 -16.77
CA GLY A 472 -21.83 34.73 -15.50
C GLY A 472 -20.77 35.40 -14.61
N ARG A 473 -19.48 35.32 -14.95
CA ARG A 473 -18.41 35.93 -14.12
C ARG A 473 -18.62 37.44 -13.87
N PRO A 474 -19.07 38.23 -14.86
CA PRO A 474 -19.38 39.65 -14.65
C PRO A 474 -20.58 39.92 -13.73
N GLU A 475 -21.51 38.97 -13.55
CA GLU A 475 -22.72 39.16 -12.71
C GLU A 475 -22.36 39.45 -11.25
N GLN A 476 -21.22 38.92 -10.77
CA GLN A 476 -20.70 39.21 -9.42
C GLN A 476 -20.48 40.70 -9.16
N LEU A 477 -20.30 41.52 -10.20
CA LEU A 477 -19.96 42.93 -10.06
C LEU A 477 -21.14 43.88 -10.29
N HIS A 478 -22.15 43.50 -11.09
CA HIS A 478 -23.31 44.37 -11.38
C HIS A 478 -24.66 43.81 -10.93
N GLN A 479 -24.73 42.58 -10.42
CA GLN A 479 -25.95 41.98 -9.88
C GLN A 479 -25.79 41.64 -8.40
N MET A 480 -26.91 41.39 -7.72
CA MET A 480 -26.96 40.96 -6.31
C MET A 480 -27.12 39.45 -6.15
N ALA A 481 -27.44 38.74 -7.23
CA ALA A 481 -27.68 37.31 -7.26
C ALA A 481 -27.39 36.77 -8.68
N PRO A 482 -27.16 35.45 -8.86
CA PRO A 482 -27.01 34.87 -10.19
C PRO A 482 -28.32 34.93 -10.98
N SER A 483 -28.20 35.04 -12.31
CA SER A 483 -29.27 34.71 -13.24
C SER A 483 -29.70 33.23 -13.13
N ALA A 484 -30.88 32.90 -13.65
CA ALA A 484 -31.41 31.53 -13.61
C ALA A 484 -30.50 30.55 -14.36
N GLU A 485 -29.91 30.99 -15.46
CA GLU A 485 -29.00 30.25 -16.34
C GLU A 485 -27.66 29.97 -15.65
N VAL A 486 -27.09 30.98 -14.98
CA VAL A 486 -25.85 30.82 -14.23
C VAL A 486 -26.07 29.94 -12.99
N ARG A 487 -27.23 30.07 -12.34
CA ARG A 487 -27.61 29.21 -11.21
C ARG A 487 -27.75 27.75 -11.66
N SER A 488 -28.44 27.48 -12.77
CA SER A 488 -28.62 26.12 -13.28
C SER A 488 -27.30 25.49 -13.73
N GLN A 489 -26.40 26.25 -14.36
CA GLN A 489 -25.06 25.75 -14.70
C GLN A 489 -24.23 25.40 -13.46
N ARG A 490 -24.24 26.24 -12.42
CA ARG A 490 -23.51 25.96 -11.18
C ARG A 490 -24.03 24.69 -10.52
N ALA A 491 -25.34 24.52 -10.46
CA ALA A 491 -25.96 23.30 -9.95
C ALA A 491 -25.55 22.07 -10.76
N LEU A 492 -25.53 22.17 -12.09
CA LEU A 492 -25.11 21.11 -12.99
C LEU A 492 -23.67 20.64 -12.72
N LEU A 493 -22.73 21.58 -12.59
CA LEU A 493 -21.32 21.25 -12.32
C LEU A 493 -21.15 20.59 -10.95
N LEU A 494 -21.86 21.07 -9.92
CA LEU A 494 -21.85 20.45 -8.60
C LEU A 494 -22.45 19.05 -8.64
N GLU A 495 -23.54 18.85 -9.38
CA GLU A 495 -24.19 17.55 -9.55
C GLU A 495 -23.28 16.54 -10.25
N ASP A 496 -22.60 16.96 -11.32
CA ASP A 496 -21.67 16.08 -12.05
C ASP A 496 -20.45 15.72 -11.20
N LEU A 497 -19.87 16.69 -10.47
CA LEU A 497 -18.79 16.45 -9.52
C LEU A 497 -19.23 15.50 -8.40
N TRP A 498 -20.40 15.76 -7.80
CA TRP A 498 -20.98 14.92 -6.74
C TRP A 498 -21.19 13.48 -7.22
N ARG A 499 -21.84 13.30 -8.38
CA ARG A 499 -22.13 11.99 -8.96
C ARG A 499 -20.84 11.21 -9.24
N HIS A 500 -19.83 11.88 -9.78
CA HIS A 500 -18.54 11.26 -10.07
C HIS A 500 -17.82 10.84 -8.77
N VAL A 501 -17.63 11.76 -7.82
CA VAL A 501 -16.89 11.51 -6.57
C VAL A 501 -17.58 10.44 -5.73
N VAL A 502 -18.90 10.55 -5.50
CA VAL A 502 -19.66 9.56 -4.73
C VAL A 502 -19.64 8.21 -5.41
N GLY A 503 -19.85 8.15 -6.73
CA GLY A 503 -19.83 6.91 -7.50
C GLY A 503 -18.47 6.23 -7.45
N ALA A 504 -17.39 6.98 -7.61
CA ALA A 504 -16.03 6.47 -7.57
C ALA A 504 -15.63 5.93 -6.19
N ILE A 505 -15.96 6.65 -5.11
CA ILE A 505 -15.74 6.16 -3.73
C ILE A 505 -16.54 4.88 -3.50
N ALA A 506 -17.80 4.84 -3.94
CA ALA A 506 -18.67 3.68 -3.78
C ALA A 506 -18.12 2.42 -4.47
N VAL A 507 -17.65 2.57 -5.72
CA VAL A 507 -17.01 1.48 -6.48
C VAL A 507 -15.75 0.99 -5.77
N ASP A 508 -14.85 1.88 -5.39
CA ASP A 508 -13.57 1.48 -4.80
C ASP A 508 -13.72 0.84 -3.42
N ARG A 509 -14.62 1.39 -2.60
CA ARG A 509 -14.92 0.88 -1.25
C ARG A 509 -15.91 -0.28 -1.26
N LYS A 510 -16.45 -0.66 -2.42
CA LYS A 510 -17.41 -1.75 -2.62
C LYS A 510 -18.67 -1.59 -1.76
N VAL A 511 -19.19 -0.37 -1.70
CA VAL A 511 -20.42 -0.01 -0.99
C VAL A 511 -21.43 0.60 -1.98
N ALA A 512 -22.69 0.72 -1.56
CA ALA A 512 -23.68 1.43 -2.36
C ALA A 512 -23.41 2.96 -2.32
N PRO A 513 -23.69 3.72 -3.40
CA PRO A 513 -23.59 5.18 -3.39
C PRO A 513 -24.34 5.85 -2.24
N ALA A 514 -25.51 5.32 -1.87
CA ALA A 514 -26.29 5.82 -0.74
C ALA A 514 -25.55 5.69 0.61
N ALA A 515 -24.67 4.69 0.77
CA ALA A 515 -23.86 4.57 1.98
C ALA A 515 -22.81 5.68 2.05
N VAL A 516 -22.18 6.03 0.91
CA VAL A 516 -21.24 7.15 0.82
C VAL A 516 -21.94 8.48 1.10
N THR A 517 -23.14 8.70 0.55
CA THR A 517 -23.97 9.86 0.90
C THR A 517 -24.27 9.89 2.40
N GLY A 518 -24.62 8.75 3.00
CA GLY A 518 -24.82 8.65 4.45
C GLY A 518 -23.57 8.94 5.28
N TRP A 519 -22.36 8.67 4.77
CA TRP A 519 -21.11 9.11 5.38
C TRP A 519 -20.94 10.63 5.29
N ILE A 520 -21.31 11.23 4.16
CA ILE A 520 -21.18 12.67 3.97
C ILE A 520 -22.17 13.42 4.87
N ASP A 521 -23.42 12.95 4.95
CA ASP A 521 -24.49 13.58 5.73
C ASP A 521 -24.29 13.43 7.24
N ALA A 522 -23.57 12.39 7.68
CA ALA A 522 -23.25 12.14 9.08
C ALA A 522 -21.88 12.70 9.51
N ALA A 523 -21.15 13.37 8.60
CA ALA A 523 -19.86 13.98 8.91
C ALA A 523 -20.02 15.08 9.99
N PRO A 524 -19.02 15.27 10.88
CA PRO A 524 -17.71 14.62 10.91
C PRO A 524 -17.71 13.27 11.63
N HIS A 525 -16.80 12.38 11.24
CA HIS A 525 -16.57 11.10 11.90
C HIS A 525 -15.27 11.09 12.71
N SER A 526 -15.28 10.38 13.85
CA SER A 526 -14.04 9.93 14.50
C SER A 526 -13.45 8.74 13.73
N ALA A 527 -12.17 8.43 13.96
CA ALA A 527 -11.53 7.26 13.36
C ALA A 527 -12.28 5.95 13.69
N ASP A 528 -12.72 5.77 14.95
CA ASP A 528 -13.51 4.60 15.36
C ASP A 528 -14.86 4.51 14.63
N ASP A 529 -15.55 5.65 14.46
CA ASP A 529 -16.83 5.66 13.75
C ASP A 529 -16.65 5.37 12.25
N ALA A 530 -15.62 5.97 11.65
CA ALA A 530 -15.23 5.71 10.27
C ALA A 530 -14.88 4.22 10.05
N LEU A 531 -14.19 3.59 11.00
CA LEU A 531 -13.86 2.17 10.94
C LEU A 531 -15.11 1.30 11.02
N ARG A 532 -16.02 1.56 11.97
CA ARG A 532 -17.30 0.83 12.09
C ARG A 532 -18.17 0.94 10.84
N ARG A 533 -18.14 2.09 10.18
CA ARG A 533 -18.89 2.36 8.94
C ARG A 533 -18.21 1.83 7.67
N GLY A 534 -17.00 1.28 7.77
CA GLY A 534 -16.23 0.78 6.63
C GLY A 534 -15.58 1.85 5.75
N MET A 535 -15.57 3.11 6.21
CA MET A 535 -14.92 4.23 5.51
C MET A 535 -13.41 4.03 5.43
N ILE A 536 -12.83 3.50 6.50
CA ILE A 536 -11.40 3.18 6.62
C ILE A 536 -11.22 1.72 6.98
N ASP A 537 -10.01 1.20 6.84
CA ASP A 537 -9.72 -0.22 7.07
C ASP A 537 -9.05 -0.47 8.42
N GLY A 538 -8.39 0.53 9.00
CA GLY A 538 -7.74 0.40 10.30
C GLY A 538 -7.28 1.72 10.90
N ILE A 539 -6.87 1.64 12.15
CA ILE A 539 -6.43 2.77 12.94
C ILE A 539 -5.00 2.48 13.41
N ALA A 540 -4.08 3.41 13.20
CA ALA A 540 -2.68 3.26 13.60
C ALA A 540 -2.07 4.61 13.95
N GLN A 541 -1.24 4.64 14.98
CA GLN A 541 -0.37 5.79 15.27
C GLN A 541 0.79 5.85 14.26
N PRO A 542 1.39 7.03 14.02
CA PRO A 542 2.51 7.17 13.07
C PRO A 542 3.71 6.24 13.38
N ASP A 543 4.03 6.05 14.65
CA ASP A 543 5.10 5.16 15.12
C ASP A 543 4.74 3.67 15.03
N ALA A 544 3.45 3.34 14.98
CA ALA A 544 2.93 1.98 14.83
C ALA A 544 2.55 1.63 13.37
N LEU A 545 2.88 2.47 12.38
CA LEU A 545 2.55 2.21 10.98
C LEU A 545 3.24 0.96 10.42
N GLU A 546 4.50 0.72 10.79
CA GLU A 546 5.20 -0.50 10.40
C GLU A 546 4.49 -1.73 10.94
N GLU A 547 4.14 -1.76 12.23
CA GLU A 547 3.40 -2.87 12.86
C GLU A 547 2.05 -3.13 12.16
N ALA A 548 1.29 -2.08 11.87
CA ALA A 548 0.02 -2.20 11.15
C ALA A 548 0.20 -2.80 9.74
N LEU A 549 1.26 -2.41 9.03
CA LEU A 549 1.60 -2.95 7.71
C LEU A 549 2.13 -4.39 7.81
N GLU A 550 2.88 -4.74 8.86
CA GLU A 550 3.35 -6.10 9.12
C GLU A 550 2.19 -7.06 9.34
N ALA A 551 1.20 -6.64 10.14
CA ALA A 551 -0.02 -7.41 10.39
C ALA A 551 -0.79 -7.66 9.09
N TRP A 552 -0.92 -6.65 8.22
CA TRP A 552 -1.63 -6.77 6.95
C TRP A 552 -0.88 -7.61 5.91
N LEU A 553 0.45 -7.50 5.85
CA LEU A 553 1.28 -8.18 4.85
C LEU A 553 1.78 -9.57 5.32
N ASP A 554 1.52 -9.93 6.58
CA ASP A 554 1.99 -11.15 7.25
C ASP A 554 3.50 -11.36 7.07
N ARG A 555 4.27 -10.27 7.22
CA ARG A 555 5.74 -10.28 7.13
C ARG A 555 6.33 -9.00 7.71
N PRO A 556 7.61 -9.02 8.15
CA PRO A 556 8.30 -7.81 8.58
C PRO A 556 8.34 -6.73 7.49
N VAL A 557 8.23 -5.47 7.88
CA VAL A 557 8.16 -4.29 7.00
C VAL A 557 9.21 -3.27 7.43
N LYS A 558 9.71 -2.51 6.46
CA LYS A 558 10.50 -1.32 6.74
C LYS A 558 10.06 -0.19 5.83
N LEU A 559 9.68 0.95 6.42
CA LEU A 559 9.38 2.16 5.68
C LEU A 559 10.68 2.77 5.14
N ARG A 560 10.63 3.21 3.89
CA ARG A 560 11.74 3.88 3.22
C ARG A 560 11.21 5.11 2.51
N ALA A 561 11.84 6.23 2.80
CA ALA A 561 11.73 7.42 1.96
C ALA A 561 12.14 7.07 0.52
N PRO A 562 11.59 7.79 -0.47
CA PRO A 562 12.01 7.64 -1.84
C PRO A 562 13.48 8.06 -1.93
N LYS A 563 14.27 7.23 -2.62
CA LYS A 563 15.60 7.65 -3.05
C LYS A 563 15.44 8.36 -4.37
N ASP A 564 16.19 9.43 -4.57
CA ASP A 564 16.30 10.04 -5.89
C ASP A 564 16.66 8.94 -6.90
N PRO A 565 15.97 8.87 -8.05
CA PRO A 565 16.34 7.92 -9.07
C PRO A 565 17.82 8.14 -9.40
N THR A 566 18.63 7.10 -9.20
CA THR A 566 19.99 7.10 -9.75
C THR A 566 19.81 7.14 -11.27
N HIS A 567 19.90 8.34 -11.84
CA HIS A 567 20.03 8.49 -13.28
C HIS A 567 21.30 7.73 -13.67
N LEU A 568 21.12 6.55 -14.27
CA LEU A 568 22.19 5.93 -15.02
C LEU A 568 22.64 6.99 -16.02
N HIS A 569 23.89 7.44 -15.89
CA HIS A 569 24.51 8.37 -16.83
C HIS A 569 24.54 7.71 -18.20
N ASP A 570 23.45 7.88 -18.96
CA ASP A 570 23.39 7.49 -20.35
C ASP A 570 24.07 8.59 -21.15
N TYR A 571 25.13 8.22 -21.87
CA TYR A 571 25.85 9.13 -22.73
C TYR A 571 25.05 9.38 -24.02
N GLY A 572 24.56 10.61 -24.21
CA GLY A 572 23.92 11.08 -25.45
C GLY A 572 22.58 11.79 -25.26
N LYS A 573 22.15 12.60 -26.25
CA LYS A 573 20.84 13.27 -26.23
C LYS A 573 19.73 12.26 -26.54
N ARG A 574 18.94 11.87 -25.53
CA ARG A 574 17.76 11.00 -25.70
C ARG A 574 16.61 11.76 -26.39
N PRO A 575 15.76 11.08 -27.18
CA PRO A 575 14.53 11.69 -27.67
C PRO A 575 13.61 12.01 -26.50
N ALA A 576 12.91 13.13 -26.56
CA ALA A 576 12.12 13.65 -25.46
C ALA A 576 10.65 13.89 -25.85
N ILE A 577 9.76 13.74 -24.88
CA ILE A 577 8.41 14.30 -24.90
C ILE A 577 8.44 15.57 -24.04
N ALA A 578 8.09 16.70 -24.63
CA ALA A 578 8.03 17.96 -23.90
C ALA A 578 6.64 18.13 -23.26
N VAL A 579 6.58 18.49 -21.98
CA VAL A 579 5.35 18.89 -21.29
C VAL A 579 5.40 20.40 -21.14
N LEU A 580 4.50 21.11 -21.82
CA LEU A 580 4.39 22.57 -21.77
C LEU A 580 3.23 22.95 -20.85
N HIS A 581 3.53 23.58 -19.71
CA HIS A 581 2.53 24.06 -18.76
C HIS A 581 2.01 25.44 -19.15
N VAL A 582 0.69 25.55 -19.17
CA VAL A 582 -0.08 26.80 -19.30
C VAL A 582 -0.95 26.89 -18.05
N HIS A 583 -0.41 27.50 -16.99
CA HIS A 583 -1.04 27.53 -15.68
C HIS A 583 -1.47 28.96 -15.28
N GLY A 584 -2.64 29.09 -14.67
CA GLY A 584 -3.17 30.35 -14.16
C GLY A 584 -3.83 31.24 -15.22
N VAL A 585 -3.99 32.53 -14.92
CA VAL A 585 -4.76 33.46 -15.76
C VAL A 585 -3.94 33.94 -16.95
N LEU A 586 -4.51 33.90 -18.14
CA LEU A 586 -3.84 34.37 -19.35
C LEU A 586 -3.79 35.90 -19.39
N ARG A 587 -2.60 36.46 -19.62
CA ARG A 587 -2.40 37.89 -19.80
C ARG A 587 -1.52 38.17 -21.01
N SER A 588 -1.67 39.34 -21.60
CA SER A 588 -0.71 39.81 -22.61
C SER A 588 0.57 40.29 -21.94
N GLY A 589 1.74 39.92 -22.48
CA GLY A 589 3.05 40.26 -21.95
C GLY A 589 3.83 39.04 -21.42
N LYS A 590 4.82 39.28 -20.55
CA LYS A 590 5.59 38.21 -19.88
C LYS A 590 4.77 37.57 -18.75
N SER A 591 5.01 36.29 -18.46
CA SER A 591 4.43 35.62 -17.28
C SER A 591 4.84 36.32 -15.99
N LEU A 592 3.97 36.29 -14.98
CA LEU A 592 4.18 36.93 -13.68
C LEU A 592 3.60 36.03 -12.58
N TYR A 593 4.32 35.87 -11.49
CA TYR A 593 3.78 35.32 -10.25
C TYR A 593 3.56 36.45 -9.25
N ILE A 594 2.40 36.47 -8.60
CA ILE A 594 2.05 37.44 -7.55
C ILE A 594 2.00 36.70 -6.21
N PRO A 595 3.07 36.73 -5.39
CA PRO A 595 3.16 35.94 -4.17
C PRO A 595 2.06 36.26 -3.14
N LEU A 596 1.69 37.54 -2.99
CA LEU A 596 0.72 37.97 -1.98
C LEU A 596 -0.70 37.45 -2.27
N LEU A 597 -1.02 37.20 -3.54
CA LEU A 597 -2.33 36.71 -3.97
C LEU A 597 -2.29 35.23 -4.36
N ASP A 598 -1.11 34.61 -4.27
CA ASP A 598 -0.80 33.28 -4.78
C ASP A 598 -1.38 33.03 -6.18
N ARG A 599 -1.07 33.95 -7.12
CA ARG A 599 -1.59 33.89 -8.48
C ARG A 599 -0.49 33.83 -9.52
N HIS A 600 -0.60 32.82 -10.37
CA HIS A 600 0.15 32.70 -11.61
C HIS A 600 -0.61 33.39 -12.75
N LEU A 601 0.11 34.24 -13.47
CA LEU A 601 -0.33 34.85 -14.71
C LEU A 601 0.56 34.37 -15.85
N THR A 602 -0.02 33.65 -16.81
CA THR A 602 0.72 33.16 -17.97
C THR A 602 0.68 34.17 -19.11
N GLY A 603 1.86 34.51 -19.63
CA GLY A 603 2.05 35.51 -20.67
C GLY A 603 2.51 34.92 -22.01
N ASP A 604 1.95 35.44 -23.11
CA ASP A 604 2.32 35.06 -24.48
C ASP A 604 3.81 35.29 -24.77
N ARG A 605 4.39 36.39 -24.25
CA ARG A 605 5.82 36.70 -24.46
C ARG A 605 6.78 35.77 -23.69
N THR A 606 6.26 34.89 -22.85
CA THR A 606 7.05 33.84 -22.19
C THR A 606 6.81 32.49 -22.84
N VAL A 607 5.55 32.15 -23.14
CA VAL A 607 5.18 30.82 -23.65
C VAL A 607 5.48 30.67 -25.15
N VAL A 608 5.22 31.69 -25.98
CA VAL A 608 5.44 31.61 -27.44
C VAL A 608 6.92 31.33 -27.79
N PRO A 609 7.92 32.03 -27.20
CA PRO A 609 9.33 31.70 -27.47
C PRO A 609 9.71 30.26 -27.05
N VAL A 610 9.10 29.73 -25.99
CA VAL A 610 9.29 28.34 -25.57
C VAL A 610 8.70 27.38 -26.62
N ILE A 611 7.51 27.65 -27.14
CA ILE A 611 6.91 26.87 -28.24
C ILE A 611 7.82 26.90 -29.47
N GLU A 612 8.33 28.06 -29.88
CA GLU A 612 9.26 28.19 -31.01
C GLU A 612 10.58 27.44 -30.78
N LYS A 613 11.08 27.40 -29.55
CA LYS A 613 12.24 26.60 -29.15
C LYS A 613 11.93 25.11 -29.28
N LEU A 614 10.77 24.67 -28.79
CA LEU A 614 10.31 23.28 -28.91
C LEU A 614 10.13 22.86 -30.38
N ALA A 615 9.63 23.74 -31.24
CA ALA A 615 9.49 23.48 -32.68
C ALA A 615 10.85 23.24 -33.36
N ARG A 616 11.90 23.94 -32.94
CA ARG A 616 13.27 23.84 -33.50
C ARG A 616 14.08 22.68 -32.93
N ASP A 617 13.80 22.23 -31.71
CA ASP A 617 14.60 21.18 -31.04
C ASP A 617 14.35 19.79 -31.64
N ARG A 618 15.31 19.24 -32.39
CA ARG A 618 15.18 17.90 -33.02
C ARG A 618 15.11 16.73 -32.03
N THR A 619 15.47 16.93 -30.77
CA THR A 619 15.39 15.89 -29.72
C THR A 619 13.95 15.70 -29.23
N VAL A 620 13.16 16.77 -29.19
CA VAL A 620 11.74 16.73 -28.83
C VAL A 620 10.95 16.13 -29.98
N LYS A 621 10.26 15.02 -29.75
CA LYS A 621 9.49 14.30 -30.78
C LYS A 621 7.99 14.60 -30.77
N ALA A 622 7.43 14.95 -29.61
CA ALA A 622 6.06 15.42 -29.46
C ALA A 622 5.96 16.39 -28.27
N VAL A 623 4.89 17.17 -28.24
CA VAL A 623 4.59 18.13 -27.17
C VAL A 623 3.24 17.81 -26.56
N VAL A 624 3.20 17.66 -25.24
CA VAL A 624 1.99 17.60 -24.43
C VAL A 624 1.78 18.97 -23.80
N VAL A 625 0.68 19.65 -24.10
CA VAL A 625 0.33 20.95 -23.51
C VAL A 625 -0.57 20.69 -22.32
N ARG A 626 -0.04 20.89 -21.11
CA ARG A 626 -0.77 20.82 -19.85
C ARG A 626 -1.44 22.16 -19.58
N ILE A 627 -2.76 22.20 -19.64
CA ILE A 627 -3.54 23.44 -19.48
C ILE A 627 -4.28 23.37 -18.15
N ASP A 628 -3.94 24.28 -17.24
CA ASP A 628 -4.66 24.51 -15.99
C ASP A 628 -4.96 26.01 -15.85
N SER A 629 -5.94 26.47 -16.62
CA SER A 629 -6.26 27.88 -16.82
C SER A 629 -7.77 28.14 -16.93
N ILE A 630 -8.24 29.12 -16.16
CA ILE A 630 -9.59 29.70 -16.29
C ILE A 630 -9.74 30.66 -17.50
N GLY A 631 -8.68 30.82 -18.30
CA GLY A 631 -8.61 31.72 -19.44
C GLY A 631 -8.08 33.12 -19.08
N GLY A 632 -8.44 34.13 -19.89
CA GLY A 632 -7.96 35.50 -19.72
C GLY A 632 -7.93 36.26 -21.04
N SER A 633 -6.83 36.95 -21.31
CA SER A 633 -6.64 37.76 -22.52
C SER A 633 -6.84 36.94 -23.81
N VAL A 634 -7.77 37.38 -24.66
CA VAL A 634 -8.05 36.77 -25.97
C VAL A 634 -6.81 36.85 -26.87
N ALA A 635 -6.11 37.98 -26.87
CA ALA A 635 -4.89 38.15 -27.67
C ALA A 635 -3.75 37.21 -27.25
N CYS A 636 -3.63 36.96 -25.93
CA CYS A 636 -2.65 36.00 -25.42
C CYS A 636 -2.99 34.57 -25.83
N ALA A 637 -4.27 34.18 -25.69
CA ALA A 637 -4.74 32.87 -26.12
C ALA A 637 -4.51 32.66 -27.63
N GLU A 638 -4.86 33.63 -28.48
CA GLU A 638 -4.63 33.56 -29.93
C GLU A 638 -3.15 33.40 -30.27
N ALA A 639 -2.27 34.21 -29.66
CA ALA A 639 -0.83 34.14 -29.92
C ALA A 639 -0.24 32.76 -29.57
N ILE A 640 -0.63 32.19 -28.42
CA ILE A 640 -0.20 30.85 -27.99
C ILE A 640 -0.75 29.78 -28.94
N THR A 641 -2.04 29.85 -29.26
CA THR A 641 -2.71 28.89 -30.15
C THR A 641 -2.08 28.88 -31.53
N ARG A 642 -1.84 30.07 -32.11
CA ARG A 642 -1.17 30.22 -33.40
C ARG A 642 0.23 29.63 -33.40
N ALA A 643 0.99 29.82 -32.33
CA ALA A 643 2.32 29.22 -32.19
C ALA A 643 2.26 27.70 -32.08
N LEU A 644 1.26 27.16 -31.36
CA LEU A 644 1.04 25.71 -31.26
C LEU A 644 0.62 25.08 -32.59
N GLU A 645 -0.22 25.74 -33.39
CA GLU A 645 -0.58 25.29 -34.75
C GLU A 645 0.65 25.16 -35.65
N GLN A 646 1.53 26.18 -35.64
CA GLN A 646 2.79 26.13 -36.39
C GLN A 646 3.75 25.05 -35.87
N LEU A 647 3.65 24.68 -34.60
CA LEU A 647 4.39 23.56 -34.03
C LEU A 647 3.75 22.23 -34.46
N ALA A 648 2.42 22.15 -34.52
CA ALA A 648 1.66 20.97 -34.93
C ALA A 648 1.99 20.54 -36.37
N ASP A 649 2.28 21.49 -37.26
CA ASP A 649 2.78 21.23 -38.62
C ASP A 649 4.08 20.41 -38.65
N LYS A 650 4.86 20.42 -37.57
CA LYS A 650 6.17 19.77 -37.48
C LYS A 650 6.17 18.55 -36.56
N LYS A 651 5.34 18.55 -35.52
CA LYS A 651 5.37 17.56 -34.43
C LYS A 651 3.97 17.40 -33.83
N PRO A 652 3.59 16.18 -33.37
CA PRO A 652 2.32 15.99 -32.69
C PRO A 652 2.18 16.88 -31.45
N VAL A 653 1.02 17.54 -31.33
CA VAL A 653 0.59 18.34 -30.18
C VAL A 653 -0.61 17.66 -29.53
N ILE A 654 -0.43 17.23 -28.29
CA ILE A 654 -1.45 16.57 -27.48
C ILE A 654 -1.80 17.51 -26.33
N VAL A 655 -3.08 17.66 -26.00
CA VAL A 655 -3.51 18.51 -24.87
C VAL A 655 -3.93 17.63 -23.70
N SER A 656 -3.51 18.00 -22.49
CA SER A 656 -4.03 17.48 -21.22
C SER A 656 -4.62 18.63 -20.44
N MET A 657 -5.91 18.55 -20.14
CA MET A 657 -6.59 19.52 -19.28
C MET A 657 -6.43 19.12 -17.81
N GLY A 658 -6.04 20.07 -16.96
CA GLY A 658 -6.02 19.94 -15.51
C GLY A 658 -7.39 20.22 -14.89
N ASP A 659 -7.41 20.88 -13.73
CA ASP A 659 -8.66 21.24 -13.05
C ASP A 659 -9.49 22.23 -13.86
N ASP A 660 -8.84 23.20 -14.50
CA ASP A 660 -9.50 24.17 -15.38
C ASP A 660 -8.86 24.21 -16.77
N ALA A 661 -9.68 24.17 -17.81
CA ALA A 661 -9.26 24.51 -19.17
C ALA A 661 -10.40 25.26 -19.86
N ALA A 662 -10.78 26.40 -19.29
CA ALA A 662 -11.98 27.13 -19.67
C ALA A 662 -11.65 28.45 -20.39
N SER A 663 -12.57 28.93 -21.22
CA SER A 663 -12.46 30.19 -21.96
C SER A 663 -11.17 30.22 -22.80
N GLY A 664 -10.25 31.14 -22.52
CA GLY A 664 -8.95 31.19 -23.21
C GLY A 664 -8.11 29.91 -23.04
N GLY A 665 -8.29 29.16 -21.96
CA GLY A 665 -7.65 27.84 -21.80
C GLY A 665 -8.18 26.82 -22.81
N TYR A 666 -9.50 26.80 -23.03
CA TYR A 666 -10.12 25.96 -24.06
C TYR A 666 -9.74 26.42 -25.48
N TYR A 667 -9.59 27.74 -25.66
CA TYR A 667 -9.10 28.30 -26.93
C TYR A 667 -7.70 27.77 -27.27
N ILE A 668 -6.78 27.70 -26.30
CA ILE A 668 -5.45 27.11 -26.50
C ILE A 668 -5.55 25.61 -26.80
N ALA A 669 -6.49 24.92 -26.14
CA ALA A 669 -6.70 23.48 -26.34
C ALA A 669 -7.08 23.11 -27.79
N THR A 670 -7.69 24.02 -28.57
CA THR A 670 -8.10 23.73 -29.96
C THR A 670 -6.92 23.50 -30.90
N ALA A 671 -5.70 23.90 -30.53
CA ALA A 671 -4.49 23.62 -31.31
C ALA A 671 -4.00 22.17 -31.21
N GLY A 672 -4.53 21.39 -30.26
CA GLY A 672 -4.15 19.98 -30.09
C GLY A 672 -4.87 19.05 -31.06
N GLU A 673 -4.16 18.04 -31.59
CA GLU A 673 -4.74 16.94 -32.38
C GLU A 673 -5.64 16.05 -31.51
N THR A 674 -5.36 15.96 -30.21
CA THR A 674 -6.12 15.15 -29.25
C THR A 674 -6.16 15.85 -27.90
N ILE A 675 -7.36 15.97 -27.34
CA ILE A 675 -7.64 16.62 -26.06
C ILE A 675 -8.03 15.56 -25.02
N PHE A 676 -7.19 15.42 -24.00
CA PHE A 676 -7.45 14.63 -22.80
C PHE A 676 -8.10 15.48 -21.70
N THR A 677 -9.09 14.91 -21.02
CA THR A 677 -9.76 15.54 -19.88
C THR A 677 -10.08 14.50 -18.81
N ASP A 678 -9.87 14.85 -17.54
CA ASP A 678 -10.42 14.10 -16.41
C ASP A 678 -11.91 14.39 -16.25
N MET A 679 -12.64 13.56 -15.48
CA MET A 679 -14.10 13.67 -15.42
C MET A 679 -14.56 14.94 -14.69
N THR A 680 -13.76 15.42 -13.75
CA THR A 680 -14.02 16.61 -12.93
C THR A 680 -13.39 17.90 -13.44
N THR A 681 -12.59 17.85 -14.51
CA THR A 681 -12.09 19.05 -15.21
C THR A 681 -13.23 20.01 -15.54
N ARG A 682 -13.01 21.30 -15.39
CA ARG A 682 -13.94 22.36 -15.84
C ARG A 682 -13.43 22.96 -17.13
N THR A 683 -14.18 22.78 -18.20
CA THR A 683 -13.77 23.20 -19.55
C THR A 683 -14.91 23.89 -20.30
N GLY A 684 -14.67 24.25 -21.57
CA GLY A 684 -15.59 25.04 -22.37
C GLY A 684 -15.53 26.52 -21.97
N SER A 685 -16.63 27.08 -21.48
CA SER A 685 -16.80 28.53 -21.29
C SER A 685 -16.49 29.34 -22.55
N ILE A 686 -16.88 28.79 -23.71
CA ILE A 686 -16.73 29.39 -25.03
C ILE A 686 -17.63 30.62 -25.06
N GLY A 687 -17.03 31.80 -24.86
CA GLY A 687 -17.76 33.04 -24.66
C GLY A 687 -16.81 34.18 -24.28
N VAL A 688 -17.17 35.39 -24.68
CA VAL A 688 -16.36 36.61 -24.52
C VAL A 688 -17.16 37.64 -23.75
N PHE A 689 -16.48 38.40 -22.88
CA PHE A 689 -17.06 39.54 -22.20
C PHE A 689 -16.02 40.67 -22.13
N LEU A 690 -16.52 41.89 -22.09
CA LEU A 690 -15.77 43.10 -21.81
C LEU A 690 -16.33 43.74 -20.55
N ALA A 691 -15.44 44.04 -19.62
CA ALA A 691 -15.74 44.67 -18.34
C ALA A 691 -15.10 46.06 -18.29
N LYS A 692 -15.90 47.04 -17.89
CA LYS A 692 -15.47 48.41 -17.59
C LYS A 692 -16.09 48.82 -16.25
N VAL A 693 -15.40 49.66 -15.49
CA VAL A 693 -15.98 50.26 -14.28
C VAL A 693 -15.88 51.77 -14.42
N ASP A 694 -17.03 52.43 -14.37
CA ASP A 694 -17.09 53.88 -14.27
C ASP A 694 -16.87 54.29 -12.81
N LEU A 695 -15.83 55.07 -12.57
CA LEU A 695 -15.42 55.58 -11.27
C LEU A 695 -15.78 57.07 -11.10
N SER A 696 -16.53 57.66 -12.03
CA SER A 696 -16.96 59.07 -11.96
C SER A 696 -17.65 59.41 -10.64
N GLY A 697 -18.57 58.57 -10.17
CA GLY A 697 -19.26 58.76 -8.89
C GLY A 697 -18.36 58.55 -7.66
N VAL A 698 -17.25 57.82 -7.79
CA VAL A 698 -16.22 57.75 -6.74
C VAL A 698 -15.50 59.09 -6.66
N LEU A 699 -15.05 59.62 -7.80
CA LEU A 699 -14.34 60.90 -7.87
C LEU A 699 -15.20 62.06 -7.37
N GLU A 700 -16.49 62.07 -7.72
CA GLU A 700 -17.45 63.07 -7.25
C GLU A 700 -17.54 63.10 -5.71
N LYS A 701 -17.54 61.93 -5.06
CA LYS A 701 -17.53 61.83 -3.59
C LYS A 701 -16.28 62.40 -2.94
N PHE A 702 -15.16 62.36 -3.64
CA PHE A 702 -13.88 62.94 -3.18
C PHE A 702 -13.65 64.36 -3.71
N GLY A 703 -14.65 64.98 -4.35
CA GLY A 703 -14.53 66.35 -4.89
C GLY A 703 -13.58 66.48 -6.08
N VAL A 704 -13.30 65.39 -6.80
CA VAL A 704 -12.39 65.38 -7.95
C VAL A 704 -13.19 65.52 -9.25
N ALA A 705 -12.92 66.58 -10.01
CA ALA A 705 -13.49 66.81 -11.34
C ALA A 705 -12.58 66.22 -12.44
N VAL A 706 -13.19 65.67 -13.50
CA VAL A 706 -12.47 65.19 -14.69
C VAL A 706 -12.87 66.02 -15.90
N ASP A 707 -11.96 66.86 -16.37
CA ASP A 707 -12.07 67.52 -17.67
C ASP A 707 -11.38 66.67 -18.74
N ALA A 708 -12.05 66.46 -19.88
CA ALA A 708 -11.56 65.56 -20.93
C ALA A 708 -11.84 66.15 -22.31
N VAL A 709 -10.76 66.44 -23.04
CA VAL A 709 -10.81 66.81 -24.46
C VAL A 709 -10.77 65.54 -25.30
N ARG A 710 -11.78 65.34 -26.16
CA ARG A 710 -11.94 64.13 -26.96
C ARG A 710 -11.98 64.45 -28.45
N MET A 711 -11.13 63.79 -29.22
CA MET A 711 -11.11 63.86 -30.67
C MET A 711 -11.58 62.50 -31.23
N GLY A 712 -12.77 62.49 -31.84
CA GLY A 712 -13.41 61.28 -32.38
C GLY A 712 -14.57 60.76 -31.54
N GLN A 713 -15.57 60.18 -32.20
CA GLN A 713 -16.87 59.82 -31.61
C GLN A 713 -16.78 58.78 -30.47
N ASN A 714 -15.80 57.86 -30.53
CA ASN A 714 -15.63 56.78 -29.55
C ASN A 714 -14.35 56.91 -28.72
N ALA A 715 -13.77 58.11 -28.63
CA ALA A 715 -12.51 58.33 -27.93
C ALA A 715 -12.57 58.04 -26.41
N GLY A 716 -13.78 57.94 -25.84
CA GLY A 716 -14.00 57.57 -24.43
C GLY A 716 -14.21 56.07 -24.17
N LEU A 717 -14.11 55.20 -25.19
CA LEU A 717 -14.44 53.77 -25.09
C LEU A 717 -13.76 53.05 -23.92
N TYR A 718 -12.49 53.37 -23.63
CA TYR A 718 -11.72 52.78 -22.53
C TYR A 718 -11.55 53.71 -21.32
N SER A 719 -12.27 54.82 -21.28
CA SER A 719 -12.22 55.77 -20.17
C SER A 719 -12.95 55.22 -18.95
N TRP A 720 -12.30 55.25 -17.78
CA TRP A 720 -12.88 54.82 -16.50
C TRP A 720 -13.72 55.91 -15.83
N TRP A 721 -13.82 57.09 -16.44
CA TRP A 721 -14.33 58.31 -15.78
C TRP A 721 -15.69 58.76 -16.29
N LYS A 722 -16.30 57.98 -17.20
CA LYS A 722 -17.66 58.19 -17.71
C LYS A 722 -18.23 56.84 -18.12
N PRO A 723 -19.57 56.69 -18.10
CA PRO A 723 -20.22 55.52 -18.67
C PRO A 723 -20.01 55.43 -20.19
N TYR A 724 -20.29 54.28 -20.80
CA TYR A 724 -20.33 54.17 -22.26
C TYR A 724 -21.38 55.11 -22.85
N SER A 725 -21.04 55.82 -23.93
CA SER A 725 -22.04 56.38 -24.83
C SER A 725 -22.71 55.29 -25.67
N ASP A 726 -23.85 55.57 -26.29
CA ASP A 726 -24.52 54.61 -27.17
C ASP A 726 -23.61 54.14 -28.32
N SER A 727 -22.81 55.05 -28.90
CA SER A 727 -21.88 54.73 -29.98
C SER A 727 -20.70 53.86 -29.50
N GLU A 728 -20.21 54.12 -28.29
CA GLU A 728 -19.14 53.35 -27.65
C GLU A 728 -19.64 51.96 -27.24
N LEU A 729 -20.83 51.85 -26.66
CA LEU A 729 -21.46 50.58 -26.32
C LEU A 729 -21.73 49.73 -27.56
N ALA A 730 -22.23 50.33 -28.64
CA ALA A 730 -22.41 49.64 -29.91
C ALA A 730 -21.08 49.17 -30.52
N ALA A 731 -20.02 49.98 -30.40
CA ALA A 731 -18.68 49.59 -30.85
C ALA A 731 -18.10 48.44 -30.03
N ALA A 732 -18.22 48.49 -28.69
CA ALA A 732 -17.81 47.41 -27.80
C ALA A 732 -18.57 46.11 -28.11
N THR A 733 -19.90 46.20 -28.30
CA THR A 733 -20.76 45.06 -28.64
C THR A 733 -20.34 44.38 -29.95
N ARG A 734 -20.09 45.17 -31.02
CA ARG A 734 -19.57 44.62 -32.28
C ARG A 734 -18.21 43.95 -32.11
N GLY A 735 -17.30 44.54 -31.34
CA GLY A 735 -15.98 43.98 -31.09
C GLY A 735 -16.01 42.64 -30.36
N ILE A 736 -16.85 42.52 -29.32
CA ILE A 736 -17.01 41.24 -28.63
C ILE A 736 -17.73 40.19 -29.49
N GLN A 737 -18.66 40.60 -30.37
CA GLN A 737 -19.34 39.69 -31.31
C GLN A 737 -18.36 39.07 -32.29
N ALA A 738 -17.52 39.89 -32.93
CA ALA A 738 -16.47 39.38 -33.79
C ALA A 738 -15.55 38.40 -33.04
N SER A 739 -15.18 38.71 -31.79
CA SER A 739 -14.35 37.80 -30.98
C SER A 739 -15.05 36.49 -30.63
N TYR A 740 -16.36 36.51 -30.39
CA TYR A 740 -17.15 35.31 -30.14
C TYR A 740 -17.28 34.45 -31.39
N ASP A 741 -17.59 35.07 -32.54
CA ASP A 741 -17.74 34.37 -33.82
C ASP A 741 -16.43 33.66 -34.20
N THR A 742 -15.28 34.34 -34.07
CA THR A 742 -13.95 33.72 -34.27
C THR A 742 -13.71 32.54 -33.32
N PHE A 743 -14.13 32.63 -32.06
CA PHE A 743 -13.97 31.51 -31.13
C PHE A 743 -14.86 30.32 -31.52
N VAL A 744 -16.11 30.58 -31.90
CA VAL A 744 -17.03 29.55 -32.38
C VAL A 744 -16.49 28.86 -33.64
N GLU A 745 -16.02 29.63 -34.61
CA GLU A 745 -15.41 29.12 -35.85
C GLU A 745 -14.19 28.25 -35.56
N ARG A 746 -13.28 28.70 -34.68
CA ARG A 746 -12.09 27.91 -34.34
C ARG A 746 -12.43 26.58 -33.67
N VAL A 747 -13.39 26.58 -32.74
CA VAL A 747 -13.84 25.34 -32.11
C VAL A 747 -14.53 24.44 -33.13
N ALA A 748 -15.32 25.00 -34.05
CA ALA A 748 -15.96 24.26 -35.11
C ALA A 748 -14.93 23.54 -36.01
N GLU A 749 -13.90 24.26 -36.45
CA GLU A 749 -12.79 23.73 -37.25
C GLU A 749 -12.02 22.63 -36.51
N SER A 750 -11.58 22.91 -35.28
CA SER A 750 -10.78 21.98 -34.48
C SER A 750 -11.53 20.69 -34.12
N ARG A 751 -12.83 20.79 -33.84
CA ARG A 751 -13.65 19.67 -33.36
C ARG A 751 -14.45 18.98 -34.45
N GLY A 752 -14.37 19.45 -35.70
CA GLY A 752 -15.18 18.95 -36.81
C GLY A 752 -16.68 19.15 -36.60
N LEU A 753 -17.06 20.20 -35.87
CA LEU A 753 -18.44 20.58 -35.58
C LEU A 753 -18.89 21.72 -36.49
N THR A 754 -20.19 21.93 -36.64
CA THR A 754 -20.69 23.14 -37.31
C THR A 754 -20.66 24.33 -36.34
N PRO A 755 -20.46 25.57 -36.83
CA PRO A 755 -20.57 26.77 -35.98
C PRO A 755 -21.87 26.84 -35.20
N GLN A 756 -23.00 26.37 -35.77
CA GLN A 756 -24.29 26.33 -35.09
C GLN A 756 -24.33 25.30 -33.95
N ALA A 757 -23.73 24.12 -34.15
CA ALA A 757 -23.61 23.11 -33.10
C ALA A 757 -22.71 23.62 -31.97
N VAL A 758 -21.61 24.30 -32.31
CA VAL A 758 -20.73 24.93 -31.33
C VAL A 758 -21.47 26.04 -30.58
N ASP A 759 -22.19 26.95 -31.24
CA ASP A 759 -22.97 28.00 -30.56
C ASP A 759 -23.95 27.40 -29.52
N ALA A 760 -24.64 26.32 -29.87
CA ALA A 760 -25.57 25.63 -28.95
C ALA A 760 -24.87 25.03 -27.71
N LEU A 761 -23.60 24.61 -27.86
CA LEU A 761 -22.76 24.11 -26.77
C LEU A 761 -22.00 25.22 -26.02
N ALA A 762 -21.84 26.38 -26.66
CA ALA A 762 -21.05 27.51 -26.22
C ALA A 762 -21.87 28.43 -25.31
N ARG A 763 -22.06 29.69 -25.71
CA ARG A 763 -22.83 30.70 -24.98
C ARG A 763 -22.29 31.02 -23.57
N GLY A 764 -20.99 30.82 -23.37
CA GLY A 764 -20.29 31.00 -22.11
C GLY A 764 -20.41 29.82 -21.14
N ARG A 765 -21.06 28.74 -21.54
CA ARG A 765 -21.37 27.61 -20.66
C ARG A 765 -20.13 26.80 -20.30
N VAL A 766 -19.97 26.51 -19.01
CA VAL A 766 -18.90 25.63 -18.50
C VAL A 766 -19.42 24.20 -18.45
N TRP A 767 -18.59 23.26 -18.89
CA TRP A 767 -18.88 21.82 -18.87
C TRP A 767 -17.90 21.10 -17.95
N SER A 768 -18.36 20.04 -17.28
CA SER A 768 -17.46 19.04 -16.71
C SER A 768 -16.74 18.29 -17.84
N GLY A 769 -15.57 17.71 -17.56
CA GLY A 769 -14.83 16.93 -18.54
C GLY A 769 -15.62 15.72 -19.04
N SER A 770 -16.40 15.09 -18.16
CA SER A 770 -17.36 14.03 -18.56
C SER A 770 -18.35 14.50 -19.63
N ARG A 771 -18.96 15.68 -19.44
CA ARG A 771 -19.87 16.26 -20.44
C ARG A 771 -19.17 16.76 -21.68
N ALA A 772 -17.93 17.23 -21.57
CA ALA A 772 -17.12 17.67 -22.69
C ALA A 772 -16.82 16.50 -23.64
N LEU A 773 -16.52 15.31 -23.11
CA LEU A 773 -16.36 14.08 -23.88
C LEU A 773 -17.65 13.72 -24.62
N GLU A 774 -18.80 13.69 -23.92
CA GLU A 774 -20.11 13.39 -24.53
C GLU A 774 -20.48 14.34 -25.68
N ARG A 775 -20.01 15.59 -25.61
CA ARG A 775 -20.35 16.67 -26.55
C ARG A 775 -19.30 16.86 -27.65
N GLY A 776 -18.26 16.03 -27.69
CA GLY A 776 -17.17 16.14 -28.66
C GLY A 776 -16.23 17.33 -28.44
N LEU A 777 -16.32 18.00 -27.28
CA LEU A 777 -15.41 19.09 -26.90
C LEU A 777 -14.05 18.58 -26.40
N ALA A 778 -13.96 17.30 -26.04
CA ALA A 778 -12.71 16.59 -25.76
C ALA A 778 -12.74 15.20 -26.43
N ASP A 779 -11.58 14.57 -26.58
CA ASP A 779 -11.42 13.32 -27.34
C ASP A 779 -11.33 12.09 -26.45
N ARG A 780 -10.61 12.20 -25.33
CA ARG A 780 -10.26 11.05 -24.50
C ARG A 780 -10.34 11.36 -23.00
N PRO A 781 -10.81 10.41 -22.18
CA PRO A 781 -10.69 10.53 -20.75
C PRO A 781 -9.23 10.32 -20.31
N GLY A 782 -8.85 10.99 -19.23
CA GLY A 782 -7.55 10.83 -18.56
C GLY A 782 -6.75 12.14 -18.49
N GLY A 783 -5.66 12.07 -17.75
CA GLY A 783 -4.85 13.25 -17.42
C GLY A 783 -3.49 13.28 -18.10
N LEU A 784 -2.50 13.80 -17.40
CA LEU A 784 -1.18 14.11 -17.94
C LEU A 784 -0.40 12.85 -18.34
N VAL A 785 -0.43 11.79 -17.52
CA VAL A 785 0.25 10.52 -17.83
C VAL A 785 -0.34 9.87 -19.08
N ASP A 786 -1.67 9.87 -19.22
CA ASP A 786 -2.34 9.27 -20.36
C ASP A 786 -2.04 10.04 -21.66
N ALA A 787 -1.96 11.36 -21.60
CA ALA A 787 -1.52 12.21 -22.71
C ALA A 787 -0.04 11.96 -23.09
N ILE A 788 0.85 11.79 -22.10
CA ILE A 788 2.27 11.47 -22.35
C ILE A 788 2.42 10.09 -23.00
N GLU A 789 1.72 9.08 -22.52
CA GLU A 789 1.75 7.74 -23.11
C GLU A 789 1.16 7.72 -24.53
N PHE A 790 0.09 8.49 -24.75
CA PHE A 790 -0.45 8.67 -26.09
C PHE A 790 0.55 9.37 -27.03
N ALA A 791 1.21 10.43 -26.56
CA ALA A 791 2.27 11.11 -27.32
C ALA A 791 3.42 10.15 -27.65
N ARG A 792 3.89 9.35 -26.68
CA ARG A 792 4.91 8.30 -26.88
C ARG A 792 4.50 7.30 -27.95
N ALA A 793 3.28 6.77 -27.88
CA ALA A 793 2.76 5.83 -28.85
C ALA A 793 2.68 6.45 -30.26
N ARG A 794 2.22 7.71 -30.36
CA ARG A 794 2.10 8.46 -31.62
C ARG A 794 3.43 8.62 -32.35
N VAL A 795 4.54 8.72 -31.61
CA VAL A 795 5.90 8.82 -32.17
C VAL A 795 6.73 7.53 -32.03
N GLN A 796 6.09 6.40 -31.69
CA GLN A 796 6.70 5.07 -31.57
C GLN A 796 7.90 5.02 -30.61
N LEU A 797 7.83 5.77 -29.51
CA LEU A 797 8.83 5.74 -28.43
C LEU A 797 8.33 4.93 -27.24
N SER A 798 9.25 4.25 -26.55
CA SER A 798 8.97 3.61 -25.27
C SER A 798 9.47 4.47 -24.11
N ALA A 799 8.89 4.29 -22.91
CA ALA A 799 9.30 5.03 -21.71
C ALA A 799 10.79 4.87 -21.37
N ARG A 800 11.41 3.71 -21.66
CA ARG A 800 12.86 3.50 -21.44
C ARG A 800 13.75 4.24 -22.44
N ARG A 801 13.22 4.56 -23.61
CA ARG A 801 13.97 5.21 -24.71
C ARG A 801 13.67 6.70 -24.82
N SER A 802 12.76 7.22 -24.01
CA SER A 802 12.34 8.62 -24.06
C SER A 802 12.31 9.24 -22.69
N GLU A 803 12.77 10.48 -22.60
CA GLU A 803 12.64 11.27 -21.38
C GLU A 803 11.45 12.23 -21.49
N VAL A 804 10.94 12.65 -20.32
CA VAL A 804 9.93 13.70 -20.23
C VAL A 804 10.62 14.96 -19.75
N ARG A 805 10.45 16.07 -20.46
CA ARG A 805 11.03 17.37 -20.10
C ARG A 805 9.92 18.37 -19.87
N VAL A 806 9.94 19.07 -18.74
CA VAL A 806 8.92 20.03 -18.34
C VAL A 806 9.33 21.44 -18.77
N TYR A 807 8.37 22.23 -19.26
CA TYR A 807 8.55 23.60 -19.74
C TYR A 807 7.41 24.51 -19.28
N PRO A 808 7.67 25.81 -19.04
CA PRO A 808 8.98 26.44 -18.97
C PRO A 808 9.82 25.86 -17.82
N ASP A 809 11.15 25.97 -17.91
CA ASP A 809 12.03 25.54 -16.82
C ASP A 809 11.64 26.28 -15.53
N ALA A 810 11.68 25.60 -14.39
CA ALA A 810 11.35 26.22 -13.11
C ALA A 810 12.21 27.49 -12.92
N PRO A 811 11.62 28.64 -12.54
CA PRO A 811 12.36 29.88 -12.41
C PRO A 811 13.47 29.68 -11.38
N GLY A 812 14.71 29.99 -11.78
CA GLY A 812 15.86 29.88 -10.88
C GLY A 812 15.74 30.85 -9.70
N LEU A 813 16.50 30.62 -8.62
CA LEU A 813 16.52 31.51 -7.45
C LEU A 813 16.75 32.99 -7.86
N LEU A 814 17.56 33.22 -8.89
CA LEU A 814 17.82 34.55 -9.44
C LEU A 814 16.62 35.14 -10.20
N ASP A 815 15.83 34.33 -10.90
CA ASP A 815 14.60 34.78 -11.58
C ASP A 815 13.50 35.10 -10.56
N GLN A 816 13.42 34.32 -9.48
CA GLN A 816 12.50 34.56 -8.37
C GLN A 816 12.85 35.85 -7.63
N LEU A 817 14.14 36.11 -7.38
CA LEU A 817 14.62 37.36 -6.81
C LEU A 817 14.42 38.53 -7.80
N GLY A 818 14.75 38.37 -9.07
CA GLY A 818 14.53 39.38 -10.12
C GLY A 818 13.06 39.75 -10.30
N GLY A 819 12.15 38.77 -10.19
CA GLY A 819 10.70 38.97 -10.20
C GLY A 819 10.17 39.72 -8.97
N LEU A 820 10.78 39.51 -7.80
CA LEU A 820 10.51 40.29 -6.58
C LEU A 820 10.99 41.74 -6.68
N PHE A 821 12.04 42.00 -7.45
CA PHE A 821 12.68 43.32 -7.59
C PHE A 821 12.40 44.01 -8.93
N GLY A 822 11.57 43.44 -9.81
CA GLY A 822 11.19 44.04 -11.09
C GLY A 822 12.32 44.11 -12.13
N VAL A 823 13.42 43.37 -11.94
CA VAL A 823 14.57 43.36 -12.85
C VAL A 823 14.61 42.01 -13.57
N SER A 824 14.12 41.96 -14.80
CA SER A 824 14.41 40.85 -15.71
C SER A 824 15.73 41.13 -16.42
N MET A 825 16.83 40.52 -15.99
CA MET A 825 18.08 40.51 -16.77
C MET A 825 17.98 39.44 -17.86
N GLU A 826 17.81 39.86 -19.10
CA GLU A 826 18.01 38.99 -20.27
C GLU A 826 19.52 38.75 -20.42
N MET A 827 19.96 37.52 -20.14
CA MET A 827 21.30 37.05 -20.50
C MET A 827 21.34 36.77 -22.01
N SER A 828 21.42 37.81 -22.83
CA SER A 828 21.89 37.68 -24.21
C SER A 828 23.42 37.60 -24.16
N GLY A 829 23.97 36.44 -24.50
CA GLY A 829 25.40 36.27 -24.67
C GLY A 829 25.89 37.11 -25.84
N GLU A 830 26.62 38.18 -25.55
CA GLU A 830 27.67 38.72 -26.40
C GLU A 830 28.74 39.41 -25.54
N SER A 831 29.97 39.25 -25.97
CA SER A 831 31.21 39.45 -25.23
C SER A 831 31.50 40.89 -24.82
N GLY A 832 31.94 41.06 -23.56
CA GLY A 832 32.96 42.03 -23.16
C GLY A 832 32.47 43.33 -22.53
N HIS A 833 32.62 43.48 -21.22
CA HIS A 833 33.48 44.48 -20.56
C HIS A 833 33.33 44.36 -19.03
N THR A 834 34.42 44.69 -18.35
CA THR A 834 34.78 44.38 -16.96
C THR A 834 34.01 45.16 -15.89
N GLY A 835 33.47 44.46 -14.90
CA GLY A 835 33.06 45.01 -13.60
C GLY A 835 32.77 43.87 -12.61
N GLY A 836 33.69 43.60 -11.68
CA GLY A 836 33.52 42.60 -10.63
C GLY A 836 32.49 43.02 -9.58
N PRO A 837 31.92 42.09 -8.79
CA PRO A 837 30.92 42.41 -7.77
C PRO A 837 31.53 43.22 -6.62
N PRO A 838 30.75 44.12 -5.98
CA PRO A 838 31.24 45.00 -4.92
C PRO A 838 31.60 44.18 -3.68
N THR A 839 32.80 44.41 -3.15
CA THR A 839 33.39 43.66 -2.04
C THR A 839 33.05 44.22 -0.66
N ASP A 840 32.21 45.25 -0.56
CA ASP A 840 31.99 45.99 0.69
C ASP A 840 30.57 45.81 1.27
N ALA A 841 30.49 45.37 2.53
CA ALA A 841 29.24 45.02 3.20
C ALA A 841 28.28 46.21 3.36
N ARG A 842 28.81 47.44 3.37
CA ARG A 842 28.00 48.67 3.40
C ARG A 842 27.40 49.03 2.04
N GLU A 843 28.09 48.73 0.93
CA GLU A 843 27.52 48.89 -0.42
C GLU A 843 26.48 47.83 -0.70
N LEU A 844 26.69 46.59 -0.23
CA LEU A 844 25.70 45.52 -0.32
C LEU A 844 24.44 45.84 0.49
N ALA A 845 24.59 46.44 1.67
CA ALA A 845 23.47 46.89 2.50
C ALA A 845 22.73 48.10 1.89
N ALA A 846 23.46 49.04 1.28
CA ALA A 846 22.87 50.19 0.58
C ALA A 846 22.17 49.79 -0.72
N ALA A 847 22.71 48.83 -1.47
CA ALA A 847 22.08 48.22 -2.65
C ALA A 847 20.85 47.40 -2.26
N ALA A 848 20.90 46.64 -1.16
CA ALA A 848 19.76 45.90 -0.63
C ALA A 848 18.66 46.84 -0.07
N ALA A 849 19.01 47.97 0.53
CA ALA A 849 18.05 48.98 0.98
C ALA A 849 17.38 49.72 -0.19
N ARG A 850 18.15 50.09 -1.24
CA ARG A 850 17.60 50.64 -2.50
C ARG A 850 16.74 49.62 -3.25
N ALA A 851 17.10 48.35 -3.25
CA ALA A 851 16.33 47.28 -3.88
C ALA A 851 15.04 46.93 -3.10
N ARG A 852 15.03 47.03 -1.77
CA ARG A 852 13.84 46.77 -0.94
C ARG A 852 12.80 47.88 -0.98
N LEU A 853 13.21 49.14 -1.18
CA LEU A 853 12.29 50.28 -1.17
C LEU A 853 12.00 50.83 -2.57
N GLY A 854 12.84 50.54 -3.58
CA GLY A 854 12.72 51.05 -4.94
C GLY A 854 11.39 50.74 -5.63
N PRO A 855 10.89 49.48 -5.60
CA PRO A 855 9.61 49.14 -6.22
C PRO A 855 8.40 49.72 -5.47
N LEU A 856 8.49 49.81 -4.14
CA LEU A 856 7.45 50.45 -3.32
C LEU A 856 7.40 51.96 -3.60
N LEU A 857 8.57 52.61 -3.71
CA LEU A 857 8.70 54.01 -4.10
C LEU A 857 8.21 54.26 -5.53
N ASP A 858 8.49 53.36 -6.48
CA ASP A 858 8.04 53.51 -7.87
C ASP A 858 6.52 53.27 -8.03
N VAL A 859 5.93 52.38 -7.21
CA VAL A 859 4.46 52.23 -7.11
C VAL A 859 3.82 53.44 -6.44
N LEU A 860 4.41 53.95 -5.35
CA LEU A 860 3.94 55.14 -4.64
C LEU A 860 4.08 56.42 -5.49
N GLN A 861 5.15 56.53 -6.30
CA GLN A 861 5.40 57.66 -7.21
C GLN A 861 4.53 57.64 -8.47
N ARG A 862 3.93 56.48 -8.81
CA ARG A 862 2.97 56.33 -9.92
C ARG A 862 1.51 56.44 -9.49
N LEU A 863 1.23 56.60 -8.19
CA LEU A 863 -0.10 56.98 -7.71
C LEU A 863 -0.37 58.45 -8.08
N PRO A 864 -1.61 58.81 -8.45
CA PRO A 864 -1.99 60.19 -8.67
C PRO A 864 -1.64 61.07 -7.46
N ALA A 865 -1.24 62.33 -7.69
CA ALA A 865 -0.87 63.29 -6.63
C ALA A 865 -1.94 63.47 -5.53
N VAL A 866 -3.19 63.05 -5.79
CA VAL A 866 -4.30 62.98 -4.82
C VAL A 866 -4.03 62.08 -3.61
N PHE A 867 -3.14 61.08 -3.73
CA PHE A 867 -2.77 60.22 -2.60
C PHE A 867 -1.64 60.80 -1.72
N TRP A 868 -1.02 61.90 -2.15
CA TRP A 868 0.04 62.59 -1.42
C TRP A 868 -0.50 63.86 -0.77
N LEU A 869 -1.37 63.71 0.23
CA LEU A 869 -1.80 64.82 1.07
C LEU A 869 -0.74 65.11 2.14
N SER A 870 -0.21 66.33 2.06
CA SER A 870 0.66 67.09 2.97
C SER A 870 2.16 66.81 2.91
N ALA A 871 2.89 67.87 2.54
CA ALA A 871 4.32 68.01 2.67
C ALA A 871 4.65 68.65 4.03
N SER A 872 4.82 67.84 5.06
CA SER A 872 5.64 68.19 6.22
C SER A 872 5.97 66.92 7.00
N ALA A 873 7.26 66.60 7.10
CA ALA A 873 7.75 65.51 7.90
C ALA A 873 7.71 65.88 9.39
N GLU A 874 6.86 65.23 10.17
CA GLU A 874 7.11 65.05 11.61
C GLU A 874 7.07 63.56 11.96
N PRO A 875 7.87 63.12 12.95
CA PRO A 875 8.09 61.71 13.22
C PRO A 875 6.84 61.11 13.87
N LEU A 876 6.36 59.98 13.35
CA LEU A 876 5.41 59.09 14.03
C LEU A 876 6.04 58.61 15.35
N ALA A 877 5.79 59.37 16.41
CA ALA A 877 5.95 58.91 17.77
C ALA A 877 4.94 57.77 17.98
N LEU A 878 5.47 56.56 18.17
CA LEU A 878 4.73 55.41 18.67
C LEU A 878 4.15 55.75 20.05
N ALA A 879 2.90 56.19 20.07
CA ALA A 879 2.10 56.21 21.28
C ALA A 879 1.64 54.77 21.55
N THR A 880 2.25 54.17 22.57
CA THR A 880 1.75 53.04 23.32
C THR A 880 0.35 53.35 23.83
N GLU A 881 -0.68 52.69 23.29
CA GLU A 881 -1.92 52.42 24.02
C GLU A 881 -2.39 51.00 23.72
N GLN A 882 -2.43 50.20 24.78
CA GLN A 882 -3.25 48.99 24.84
C GLN A 882 -4.72 49.41 24.70
N ILE A 883 -5.43 48.81 23.74
CA ILE A 883 -6.88 48.67 23.84
C ILE A 883 -7.20 47.20 23.56
N ALA A 884 -7.66 46.53 24.61
CA ALA A 884 -8.37 45.27 24.57
C ALA A 884 -9.87 45.53 24.36
N ILE A 885 -10.60 44.45 24.05
CA ILE A 885 -12.07 44.28 24.06
C ILE A 885 -12.70 44.65 22.69
N GLU A 886 -13.49 43.81 21.99
CA GLU A 886 -14.22 42.56 22.30
C GLU A 886 -14.31 41.65 21.05
#